data_AF-A0AAN7TCD6-F1
#
_entry.id   AF-A0AAN7TCD6-F1
#
_cell.length_a   1.000
_cell.length_b   1.000
_cell.length_c   1.000
_cell.angle_alpha   90.00
_cell.angle_beta   90.00
_cell.angle_gamma   90.00
#
_symmetry.space_group_name_H-M   'P 1'
#
loop_
_entity.id
_entity.type
_entity.pdbx_description
1 polymer ?
#
loop_
_entity_poly.entity_id
_entity_poly.type
_entity_poly.pdbx_seq_one_letter_code
_entity_poly.pdbx_strand_id
1 'polypeptide(L)'
;MANSANHAIVFGASGIIGWAIVDQLLHSYPHLGAFKKVTAVTNRPLNAAETYWPEPNSQSPELQLISGIDLRRGDGAALAESLTEVVEDIDTVTHIFYLVFQAMKDDIEEVATNLRMLQNVVDAHSLTSPHLQFVAFPGGTRGYGIYAPGGTFSPPLSEEMVDSLPPDYAKTVVYPAYRELLDRKSKGKKWTWCEVCPDAIIGFTPNGSQFSLALHWAQYLSLYAYNHGIGPSADNDEKKTIEISFPGNEAGAKSLFSPVSNRTLARFMIYASLHPETCGGGRLFNVADNETPSTYGELWPQLAAWFGLKGVEPAKDTGANERALGVGELPQTASLLTPGEYIVKHKDAFKQSGRLKALEGGVGAGGQQLDSIRIGLTQDGLDTAYDRVMEVSHPESPSYGKHLSTAEVNRLFAPARESIDVVREWLADAADVELHKIRWSENGWLAADIPVASAEKAFQTKYYEHTDKAGRLRVGCDSYSVPSHIQAHIDYITPGVKSSPPLNKRSESRGSPAWGPGPSWGPGPSWGPGPSWGSGPARRPPQWSPGNHGPWHMPPGAHGLPPDLQDCGRNITPTCLRALYDIPKAYEHPADSVNALGLFEDGDFYAQSDLDSFFAQYAPYVPNGTHPTLDGIDGGVAPVAASNIANTGESDIDMDISFSLIYPQKVILYQVDDSFYSADTNLTGFFNTFLDALDGSYCNYTYDGLTGDSPIDPIYPDPNPGGYKGQLQCGVYAPTRVISVSYGEAEADVPARYQYRQCNEIMKLVLQGHTILLASGDYGVASFPSDPSPNGCLSGDGQNHTIYNPDFVSSCPYITSVGATQLYSNQTIYDAESVMQDNLGAGAELFASHGGFSNRYEAPAYQKSAIDTYFSKHDPGLPYYVAGPNGTNVGANGGVYNRVGRGIPDISANGANFRAYTNGTDFHWYGTSLAAPIWGSILTLINEARTAVGKGPVGFINPTLYANTWALKDIVNGSNPGCGSEGFHAVPGWDPVTGLGTPNYPKLLDLFMSLP
;
A
#
# COMPACT_ATOMS: atom_id res chain seq x y z
N MET A 1 -28.78 29.90 51.86
CA MET A 1 -27.78 29.46 50.85
C MET A 1 -28.56 28.73 49.77
N ALA A 2 -28.31 29.01 48.49
CA ALA A 2 -29.05 28.39 47.41
C ALA A 2 -28.58 26.93 47.25
N ASN A 3 -29.51 25.99 47.20
CA ASN A 3 -29.20 24.58 46.98
C ASN A 3 -29.11 24.39 45.44
N SER A 4 -27.89 24.41 44.88
CA SER A 4 -27.71 24.35 43.43
C SER A 4 -28.22 23.02 42.88
N ALA A 5 -28.96 23.08 41.77
CA ALA A 5 -29.40 21.91 41.03
C ALA A 5 -28.40 21.49 39.93
N ASN A 6 -27.19 22.08 39.90
CA ASN A 6 -26.30 21.92 38.77
C ASN A 6 -25.74 20.50 38.63
N HIS A 7 -25.80 19.97 37.41
CA HIS A 7 -25.20 18.71 37.00
C HIS A 7 -24.24 19.00 35.84
N ALA A 8 -22.96 18.67 36.04
CA ALA A 8 -21.92 18.79 35.02
C ALA A 8 -21.74 17.47 34.29
N ILE A 9 -21.67 17.48 32.95
CA ILE A 9 -21.19 16.35 32.15
C ILE A 9 -19.84 16.72 31.51
N VAL A 10 -18.86 15.80 31.61
CA VAL A 10 -17.47 16.04 31.21
C VAL A 10 -17.08 15.02 30.14
N PHE A 11 -17.14 15.41 28.87
CA PHE A 11 -16.69 14.57 27.76
C PHE A 11 -15.17 14.65 27.62
N GLY A 12 -14.51 13.50 27.65
CA GLY A 12 -13.04 13.44 27.69
C GLY A 12 -12.48 13.45 29.11
N ALA A 13 -13.23 12.94 30.09
CA ALA A 13 -12.88 12.98 31.51
C ALA A 13 -11.54 12.30 31.87
N SER A 14 -11.01 11.40 31.02
CA SER A 14 -9.69 10.79 31.19
C SER A 14 -8.52 11.64 30.67
N GLY A 15 -8.79 12.73 29.94
CA GLY A 15 -7.78 13.62 29.36
C GLY A 15 -7.23 14.65 30.36
N ILE A 16 -6.12 15.32 30.02
CA ILE A 16 -5.37 16.20 30.93
C ILE A 16 -6.20 17.34 31.52
N ILE A 17 -7.18 17.89 30.78
CA ILE A 17 -8.11 18.91 31.27
C ILE A 17 -9.30 18.27 31.99
N GLY A 18 -9.91 17.22 31.39
CA GLY A 18 -11.11 16.59 31.92
C GLY A 18 -10.92 15.94 33.27
N TRP A 19 -9.74 15.33 33.47
CA TRP A 19 -9.36 14.76 34.76
C TRP A 19 -9.34 15.84 35.86
N ALA A 20 -8.79 17.02 35.55
CA ALA A 20 -8.70 18.15 36.49
C ALA A 20 -10.06 18.84 36.72
N ILE A 21 -10.95 18.85 35.72
CA ILE A 21 -12.32 19.37 35.90
C ILE A 21 -13.12 18.45 36.82
N VAL A 22 -13.11 17.13 36.59
CA VAL A 22 -13.77 16.18 37.51
C VAL A 22 -13.15 16.26 38.91
N ASP A 23 -11.82 16.27 39.03
CA ASP A 23 -11.13 16.43 40.32
C ASP A 23 -11.56 17.69 41.08
N GLN A 24 -11.56 18.86 40.44
CA GLN A 24 -11.92 20.11 41.11
C GLN A 24 -13.42 20.23 41.40
N LEU A 25 -14.29 19.65 40.57
CA LEU A 25 -15.72 19.53 40.85
C LEU A 25 -15.97 18.63 42.09
N LEU A 26 -15.29 17.48 42.19
CA LEU A 26 -15.42 16.58 43.34
C LEU A 26 -14.85 17.17 44.63
N HIS A 27 -13.82 18.01 44.54
CA HIS A 27 -13.35 18.88 45.62
C HIS A 27 -14.31 20.05 45.96
N SER A 28 -15.51 20.10 45.37
CA SER A 28 -16.53 21.13 45.59
C SER A 28 -16.03 22.55 45.29
N TYR A 29 -15.21 22.72 44.24
CA TYR A 29 -14.83 24.05 43.74
C TYR A 29 -16.01 24.70 42.98
N PRO A 30 -16.26 26.02 43.12
CA PRO A 30 -15.59 26.98 44.00
C PRO A 30 -16.08 26.96 45.47
N HIS A 31 -17.25 26.37 45.73
CA HIS A 31 -17.79 26.22 47.09
C HIS A 31 -18.72 24.99 47.21
N LEU A 32 -18.91 24.51 48.44
CA LEU A 32 -19.85 23.43 48.76
C LEU A 32 -21.22 23.64 48.11
N GLY A 33 -21.71 22.62 47.39
CA GLY A 33 -22.99 22.67 46.68
C GLY A 33 -23.01 23.60 45.46
N ALA A 34 -21.87 23.92 44.82
CA ALA A 34 -21.85 24.55 43.50
C ALA A 34 -22.48 23.65 42.42
N PHE A 35 -22.14 22.35 42.48
CA PHE A 35 -22.71 21.26 41.69
C PHE A 35 -23.25 20.17 42.64
N LYS A 36 -24.25 19.43 42.17
CA LYS A 36 -24.86 18.28 42.86
C LYS A 36 -24.38 16.94 42.28
N LYS A 37 -24.26 16.85 40.94
CA LYS A 37 -23.89 15.62 40.21
C LYS A 37 -22.84 15.93 39.14
N VAL A 38 -21.97 14.97 38.88
CA VAL A 38 -20.87 15.03 37.90
C VAL A 38 -20.87 13.73 37.12
N THR A 39 -21.16 13.80 35.82
CA THR A 39 -21.04 12.66 34.90
C THR A 39 -19.72 12.76 34.12
N ALA A 40 -18.77 11.91 34.46
CA ALA A 40 -17.50 11.76 33.76
C ALA A 40 -17.67 10.80 32.58
N VAL A 41 -17.45 11.26 31.34
CA VAL A 41 -17.64 10.43 30.12
C VAL A 41 -16.30 10.16 29.44
N THR A 42 -16.04 8.87 29.18
CA THR A 42 -14.86 8.37 28.47
C THR A 42 -15.23 7.43 27.33
N ASN A 43 -14.44 7.45 26.25
CA ASN A 43 -14.54 6.47 25.18
C ASN A 43 -13.91 5.13 25.63
N ARG A 44 -12.65 5.18 26.09
CA ARG A 44 -11.96 4.00 26.65
C ARG A 44 -12.45 3.70 28.08
N PRO A 45 -12.51 2.42 28.51
CA PRO A 45 -12.73 2.05 29.90
C PRO A 45 -11.77 2.75 30.87
N LEU A 46 -12.30 3.25 31.99
CA LEU A 46 -11.52 3.88 33.05
C LEU A 46 -11.91 3.26 34.40
N ASN A 47 -10.93 2.68 35.10
CA ASN A 47 -11.13 2.15 36.44
C ASN A 47 -11.14 3.30 37.46
N ALA A 48 -12.27 3.51 38.16
CA ALA A 48 -12.42 4.57 39.15
C ALA A 48 -11.28 4.60 40.19
N ALA A 49 -10.85 3.42 40.67
CA ALA A 49 -9.77 3.29 41.67
C ALA A 49 -8.37 3.69 41.15
N GLU A 50 -8.19 3.79 39.83
CA GLU A 50 -6.93 4.23 39.20
C GLU A 50 -6.96 5.70 38.76
N THR A 51 -8.09 6.39 38.93
CA THR A 51 -8.22 7.80 38.56
C THR A 51 -7.44 8.73 39.49
N TYR A 52 -7.22 8.35 40.75
CA TYR A 52 -6.75 9.24 41.81
C TYR A 52 -7.68 10.45 42.09
N TRP A 53 -8.94 10.40 41.65
CA TRP A 53 -9.98 11.34 42.11
C TRP A 53 -10.30 11.12 43.60
N PRO A 54 -10.79 12.15 44.32
CA PRO A 54 -11.13 12.02 45.73
C PRO A 54 -12.35 11.10 45.95
N GLU A 55 -12.28 10.27 46.99
CA GLU A 55 -13.34 9.32 47.36
C GLU A 55 -14.67 10.02 47.70
N PRO A 56 -15.83 9.44 47.31
CA PRO A 56 -17.15 9.98 47.62
C PRO A 56 -17.36 10.19 49.12
N ASN A 57 -17.84 11.38 49.47
CA ASN A 57 -18.13 11.78 50.85
C ASN A 57 -19.35 12.71 50.87
N SER A 58 -19.94 12.94 52.04
CA SER A 58 -21.21 13.67 52.20
C SER A 58 -21.14 15.19 51.92
N GLN A 59 -20.02 15.71 51.41
CA GLN A 59 -19.83 17.11 51.01
C GLN A 59 -19.45 17.28 49.53
N SER A 60 -19.08 16.19 48.84
CA SER A 60 -18.78 16.19 47.41
C SER A 60 -20.05 15.97 46.56
N PRO A 61 -20.06 16.42 45.29
CA PRO A 61 -21.03 15.98 44.30
C PRO A 61 -21.05 14.46 44.11
N GLU A 62 -22.20 13.97 43.67
CA GLU A 62 -22.41 12.60 43.21
C GLU A 62 -21.64 12.34 41.90
N LEU A 63 -20.79 11.31 41.85
CA LEU A 63 -20.02 10.95 40.65
C LEU A 63 -20.66 9.79 39.90
N GLN A 64 -20.95 9.98 38.61
CA GLN A 64 -21.23 8.90 37.68
C GLN A 64 -20.06 8.80 36.67
N LEU A 65 -19.49 7.62 36.48
CA LEU A 65 -18.42 7.37 35.51
C LEU A 65 -18.95 6.46 34.40
N ILE A 66 -19.02 7.01 33.18
CA ILE A 66 -19.50 6.35 31.98
C ILE A 66 -18.33 6.10 31.03
N SER A 67 -18.17 4.85 30.59
CA SER A 67 -17.16 4.42 29.63
C SER A 67 -17.82 3.77 28.40
N GLY A 68 -17.12 3.78 27.26
CA GLY A 68 -17.59 3.17 26.00
C GLY A 68 -18.23 4.15 25.01
N ILE A 69 -18.34 5.45 25.35
CA ILE A 69 -19.02 6.44 24.51
C ILE A 69 -18.10 6.93 23.38
N ASP A 70 -18.34 6.45 22.16
CA ASP A 70 -17.61 6.87 20.95
C ASP A 70 -18.39 7.94 20.15
N LEU A 71 -18.11 9.21 20.43
CA LEU A 71 -18.73 10.38 19.79
C LEU A 71 -18.57 10.45 18.26
N ARG A 72 -17.67 9.64 17.67
CA ARG A 72 -17.42 9.58 16.23
C ARG A 72 -18.49 8.79 15.47
N ARG A 73 -19.31 8.00 16.18
CA ARG A 73 -20.36 7.13 15.61
C ARG A 73 -21.73 7.79 15.69
N GLY A 74 -22.57 7.51 14.69
CA GLY A 74 -23.95 7.99 14.62
C GLY A 74 -24.07 9.51 14.47
N ASP A 75 -25.29 10.00 14.67
CA ASP A 75 -25.63 11.42 14.76
C ASP A 75 -26.02 11.79 16.21
N GLY A 76 -26.45 13.04 16.41
CA GLY A 76 -26.92 13.51 17.72
C GLY A 76 -28.18 12.80 18.26
N ALA A 77 -28.98 12.14 17.42
CA ALA A 77 -30.15 11.37 17.88
C ALA A 77 -29.72 9.99 18.38
N ALA A 78 -28.87 9.27 17.62
CA ALA A 78 -28.29 8.01 18.07
C ALA A 78 -27.45 8.19 19.36
N LEU A 79 -26.74 9.32 19.50
CA LEU A 79 -26.04 9.66 20.73
C LEU A 79 -27.00 10.05 21.87
N ALA A 80 -28.13 10.70 21.59
CA ALA A 80 -29.16 10.96 22.59
C ALA A 80 -29.73 9.65 23.17
N GLU A 81 -30.02 8.67 22.32
CA GLU A 81 -30.50 7.36 22.76
C GLU A 81 -29.45 6.66 23.64
N SER A 82 -28.22 6.51 23.14
CA SER A 82 -27.13 5.86 23.88
C SER A 82 -26.79 6.54 25.21
N LEU A 83 -26.77 7.87 25.29
CA LEU A 83 -26.57 8.58 26.55
C LEU A 83 -27.78 8.43 27.49
N THR A 84 -29.01 8.37 26.98
CA THR A 84 -30.22 8.17 27.81
C THR A 84 -30.27 6.78 28.44
N GLU A 85 -29.66 5.76 27.82
CA GLU A 85 -29.57 4.41 28.37
C GLU A 85 -28.59 4.27 29.54
N VAL A 86 -27.55 5.12 29.61
CA VAL A 86 -26.43 4.94 30.56
C VAL A 86 -26.20 6.11 31.53
N VAL A 87 -26.61 7.33 31.21
CA VAL A 87 -26.48 8.50 32.10
C VAL A 87 -27.74 8.64 32.95
N GLU A 88 -27.59 8.56 34.26
CA GLU A 88 -28.69 8.73 35.20
C GLU A 88 -28.99 10.22 35.40
N ASP A 89 -30.28 10.58 35.40
CA ASP A 89 -30.74 11.98 35.47
C ASP A 89 -30.20 12.87 34.34
N ILE A 90 -30.05 12.35 33.10
CA ILE A 90 -29.52 13.11 31.94
C ILE A 90 -30.29 14.41 31.64
N ASP A 91 -31.57 14.48 32.01
CA ASP A 91 -32.43 15.65 31.88
C ASP A 91 -32.03 16.79 32.83
N THR A 92 -31.37 16.46 33.93
CA THR A 92 -30.86 17.42 34.92
C THR A 92 -29.55 18.08 34.52
N VAL A 93 -28.85 17.60 33.48
CA VAL A 93 -27.58 18.17 33.01
C VAL A 93 -27.75 19.66 32.68
N THR A 94 -26.97 20.51 33.38
CA THR A 94 -26.98 21.97 33.20
C THR A 94 -25.69 22.52 32.61
N HIS A 95 -24.56 21.81 32.71
CA HIS A 95 -23.26 22.29 32.20
C HIS A 95 -22.53 21.18 31.43
N ILE A 96 -22.06 21.48 30.22
CA ILE A 96 -21.24 20.58 29.39
C ILE A 96 -19.80 21.10 29.34
N PHE A 97 -18.85 20.27 29.75
CA PHE A 97 -17.42 20.46 29.49
C PHE A 97 -17.01 19.51 28.37
N TYR A 98 -16.78 20.06 27.18
CA TYR A 98 -16.39 19.30 25.99
C TYR A 98 -14.89 19.40 25.78
N LEU A 99 -14.18 18.29 26.04
CA LEU A 99 -12.72 18.23 26.13
C LEU A 99 -12.17 17.09 25.26
N VAL A 100 -12.90 16.75 24.19
CA VAL A 100 -12.60 15.66 23.27
C VAL A 100 -11.95 16.21 22.01
N PHE A 101 -10.85 15.58 21.61
CA PHE A 101 -10.13 15.86 20.38
C PHE A 101 -9.59 14.55 19.79
N GLN A 102 -9.72 14.39 18.48
CA GLN A 102 -9.18 13.27 17.70
C GLN A 102 -8.20 13.85 16.68
N ALA A 103 -6.89 13.66 16.91
CA ALA A 103 -5.88 14.02 15.91
C ALA A 103 -6.00 13.10 14.68
N MET A 104 -5.78 13.65 13.48
CA MET A 104 -5.76 12.91 12.20
C MET A 104 -4.48 13.28 11.41
N LYS A 105 -4.19 12.57 10.31
CA LYS A 105 -3.08 12.94 9.39
C LYS A 105 -3.49 14.07 8.43
N ASP A 106 -4.74 14.09 8.00
CA ASP A 106 -5.31 15.14 7.18
C ASP A 106 -6.03 16.16 8.06
N ASP A 107 -5.64 17.44 7.95
CA ASP A 107 -6.17 18.52 8.77
C ASP A 107 -7.64 18.86 8.46
N ILE A 108 -8.11 18.62 7.24
CA ILE A 108 -9.50 18.88 6.82
C ILE A 108 -10.41 17.77 7.35
N GLU A 109 -9.95 16.52 7.31
CA GLU A 109 -10.62 15.39 7.97
C GLU A 109 -10.59 15.53 9.50
N GLU A 110 -9.50 16.04 10.07
CA GLU A 110 -9.42 16.40 11.49
C GLU A 110 -10.54 17.39 11.86
N VAL A 111 -10.64 18.51 11.12
CA VAL A 111 -11.67 19.53 11.36
C VAL A 111 -13.06 18.95 11.18
N ALA A 112 -13.33 18.21 10.10
CA ALA A 112 -14.64 17.61 9.85
C ALA A 112 -15.05 16.59 10.92
N THR A 113 -14.13 15.74 11.36
CA THR A 113 -14.38 14.70 12.38
C THR A 113 -14.61 15.31 13.76
N ASN A 114 -13.77 16.28 14.16
CA ASN A 114 -13.92 16.95 15.45
C ASN A 114 -15.18 17.82 15.50
N LEU A 115 -15.49 18.55 14.42
CA LEU A 115 -16.73 19.31 14.28
C LEU A 115 -17.98 18.40 14.41
N ARG A 116 -17.95 17.22 13.78
CA ARG A 116 -19.01 16.21 13.91
C ARG A 116 -19.18 15.72 15.35
N MET A 117 -18.09 15.47 16.09
CA MET A 117 -18.18 15.05 17.49
C MET A 117 -18.84 16.11 18.39
N LEU A 118 -18.45 17.39 18.29
CA LEU A 118 -19.11 18.46 19.06
C LEU A 118 -20.57 18.66 18.60
N GLN A 119 -20.83 18.57 17.30
CA GLN A 119 -22.19 18.68 16.76
C GLN A 119 -23.09 17.55 17.31
N ASN A 120 -22.61 16.31 17.37
CA ASN A 120 -23.35 15.20 17.96
C ASN A 120 -23.67 15.45 19.45
N VAL A 121 -22.70 15.91 20.25
CA VAL A 121 -22.91 16.22 21.68
C VAL A 121 -23.95 17.34 21.89
N VAL A 122 -23.85 18.43 21.13
CA VAL A 122 -24.76 19.58 21.27
C VAL A 122 -26.19 19.23 20.82
N ASP A 123 -26.34 18.37 19.81
CA ASP A 123 -27.66 17.93 19.34
C ASP A 123 -28.26 16.87 20.26
N ALA A 124 -27.45 15.96 20.81
CA ALA A 124 -27.91 15.01 21.83
C ALA A 124 -28.47 15.73 23.06
N HIS A 125 -27.69 16.65 23.66
CA HIS A 125 -28.17 17.42 24.81
C HIS A 125 -29.29 18.43 24.48
N SER A 126 -29.47 18.79 23.20
CA SER A 126 -30.65 19.55 22.77
C SER A 126 -31.95 18.73 22.76
N LEU A 127 -31.85 17.39 22.79
CA LEU A 127 -32.97 16.46 22.96
C LEU A 127 -33.13 16.02 24.41
N THR A 128 -32.03 15.65 25.09
CA THR A 128 -32.07 15.01 26.41
C THR A 128 -32.10 15.98 27.59
N SER A 129 -31.49 17.17 27.47
CA SER A 129 -31.12 18.01 28.64
C SER A 129 -31.80 19.39 28.60
N PRO A 130 -33.10 19.48 28.90
CA PRO A 130 -33.89 20.72 28.80
C PRO A 130 -33.46 21.84 29.76
N HIS A 131 -32.59 21.53 30.71
CA HIS A 131 -32.05 22.45 31.72
C HIS A 131 -30.63 22.94 31.45
N LEU A 132 -30.05 22.67 30.26
CA LEU A 132 -28.75 23.17 29.84
C LEU A 132 -28.61 24.69 29.99
N GLN A 133 -27.46 25.14 30.52
CA GLN A 133 -27.11 26.54 30.82
C GLN A 133 -25.76 26.93 30.20
N PHE A 134 -24.77 26.02 30.17
CA PHE A 134 -23.42 26.35 29.70
C PHE A 134 -22.75 25.24 28.90
N VAL A 135 -21.96 25.61 27.89
CA VAL A 135 -21.01 24.75 27.17
C VAL A 135 -19.62 25.39 27.19
N ALA A 136 -18.62 24.69 27.72
CA ALA A 136 -17.23 25.15 27.74
C ALA A 136 -16.33 24.17 26.99
N PHE A 137 -15.45 24.68 26.12
CA PHE A 137 -14.44 23.88 25.42
C PHE A 137 -13.06 24.56 25.44
N PRO A 138 -11.96 23.80 25.30
CA PRO A 138 -10.61 24.35 25.23
C PRO A 138 -10.26 24.72 23.79
N GLY A 139 -9.78 25.95 23.60
CA GLY A 139 -9.03 26.36 22.41
C GLY A 139 -7.55 26.00 22.56
N GLY A 140 -6.69 26.80 21.92
CA GLY A 140 -5.23 26.74 22.13
C GLY A 140 -4.44 27.46 21.03
N THR A 141 -3.12 27.44 21.10
CA THR A 141 -2.23 28.15 20.15
C THR A 141 -2.37 27.76 18.68
N ARG A 142 -2.87 26.55 18.36
CA ARG A 142 -3.29 26.21 16.97
C ARG A 142 -4.34 27.21 16.44
N GLY A 143 -5.24 27.71 17.30
CA GLY A 143 -6.22 28.78 17.03
C GLY A 143 -5.67 30.20 16.96
N TYR A 144 -4.36 30.39 17.15
CA TYR A 144 -3.64 31.67 16.95
C TYR A 144 -2.58 31.56 15.84
N GLY A 145 -2.52 30.43 15.13
CA GLY A 145 -1.61 30.23 13.99
C GLY A 145 -0.16 29.93 14.36
N ILE A 146 0.08 29.20 15.47
CA ILE A 146 1.43 28.72 15.83
C ILE A 146 2.05 27.77 14.80
N TYR A 147 1.23 27.10 13.98
CA TYR A 147 1.69 26.24 12.87
C TYR A 147 1.56 26.89 11.49
N ALA A 148 1.16 28.17 11.41
CA ALA A 148 1.11 28.88 10.13
C ALA A 148 2.54 29.22 9.66
N PRO A 149 2.95 28.90 8.42
CA PRO A 149 4.28 29.25 7.91
C PRO A 149 4.54 30.77 7.98
N GLY A 150 5.64 31.16 8.65
CA GLY A 150 5.97 32.56 8.93
C GLY A 150 5.39 33.11 10.25
N GLY A 151 4.36 32.46 10.80
CA GLY A 151 3.75 32.75 12.10
C GLY A 151 2.79 33.95 12.11
N THR A 152 1.57 33.73 12.61
CA THR A 152 0.65 34.82 13.03
C THR A 152 0.57 34.98 14.55
N PHE A 153 1.20 34.06 15.28
CA PHE A 153 1.36 34.11 16.73
C PHE A 153 2.50 35.07 17.14
N SER A 154 2.29 35.85 18.19
CA SER A 154 3.33 36.60 18.89
C SER A 154 2.92 36.75 20.36
N PRO A 155 3.76 36.36 21.34
CA PRO A 155 3.42 36.45 22.75
C PRO A 155 3.58 37.90 23.27
N PRO A 156 2.77 38.34 24.26
CA PRO A 156 1.69 37.61 24.91
C PRO A 156 0.46 37.46 24.01
N LEU A 157 -0.29 36.37 24.21
CA LEU A 157 -1.54 36.12 23.50
C LEU A 157 -2.60 37.18 23.84
N SER A 158 -3.31 37.63 22.80
CA SER A 158 -4.53 38.43 22.89
C SER A 158 -5.64 37.73 22.13
N GLU A 159 -6.84 37.71 22.69
CA GLU A 159 -8.03 37.09 22.13
C GLU A 159 -8.38 37.65 20.73
N GLU A 160 -8.07 38.92 20.48
CA GLU A 160 -8.26 39.59 19.17
C GLU A 160 -7.41 38.94 18.04
N MET A 161 -6.37 38.17 18.37
CA MET A 161 -5.50 37.50 17.39
C MET A 161 -6.19 36.34 16.66
N VAL A 162 -7.40 35.92 17.06
CA VAL A 162 -8.14 34.89 16.30
C VAL A 162 -8.78 35.45 15.02
N ASP A 163 -9.01 36.77 14.96
CA ASP A 163 -9.65 37.42 13.81
C ASP A 163 -8.68 37.67 12.64
N SER A 164 -7.38 37.44 12.85
CA SER A 164 -6.31 37.62 11.86
C SER A 164 -5.78 36.32 11.25
N LEU A 165 -6.41 35.17 11.54
CA LEU A 165 -6.01 33.88 10.96
C LEU A 165 -6.11 33.89 9.41
N PRO A 166 -5.09 33.41 8.67
CA PRO A 166 -5.16 33.30 7.21
C PRO A 166 -6.31 32.37 6.79
N PRO A 167 -7.16 32.73 5.80
CA PRO A 167 -8.36 31.95 5.48
C PRO A 167 -8.12 30.48 5.12
N ASP A 168 -6.96 30.13 4.56
CA ASP A 168 -6.62 28.75 4.24
C ASP A 168 -6.11 27.95 5.45
N TYR A 169 -5.43 28.61 6.40
CA TYR A 169 -5.06 28.02 7.69
C TYR A 169 -6.27 27.91 8.64
N ALA A 170 -7.23 28.83 8.55
CA ALA A 170 -8.48 28.74 9.33
C ALA A 170 -9.29 27.48 8.99
N LYS A 171 -9.09 26.87 7.80
CA LYS A 171 -9.70 25.59 7.39
C LYS A 171 -9.03 24.37 8.04
N THR A 172 -7.77 24.50 8.50
CA THR A 172 -6.98 23.42 9.12
C THR A 172 -6.97 23.50 10.65
N VAL A 173 -7.94 24.19 11.24
CA VAL A 173 -8.12 24.34 12.69
C VAL A 173 -9.60 24.26 13.05
N VAL A 174 -9.97 23.44 14.04
CA VAL A 174 -11.40 23.19 14.35
C VAL A 174 -12.05 24.30 15.18
N TYR A 175 -11.28 25.09 15.95
CA TYR A 175 -11.83 26.06 16.89
C TYR A 175 -12.74 27.12 16.22
N PRO A 176 -12.39 27.75 15.07
CA PRO A 176 -13.32 28.61 14.34
C PRO A 176 -14.66 27.95 14.00
N ALA A 177 -14.65 26.68 13.59
CA ALA A 177 -15.86 25.92 13.27
C ALA A 177 -16.67 25.54 14.54
N TYR A 178 -16.00 25.30 15.67
CA TYR A 178 -16.67 25.15 16.98
C TYR A 178 -17.41 26.43 17.40
N ARG A 179 -16.81 27.61 17.20
CA ARG A 179 -17.44 28.92 17.49
C ARG A 179 -18.71 29.11 16.65
N GLU A 180 -18.62 28.93 15.33
CA GLU A 180 -19.76 29.05 14.42
C GLU A 180 -20.88 28.05 14.77
N LEU A 181 -20.52 26.80 15.08
CA LEU A 181 -21.46 25.77 15.52
C LEU A 181 -22.19 26.19 16.81
N LEU A 182 -21.47 26.63 17.83
CA LEU A 182 -22.05 26.95 19.13
C LEU A 182 -22.87 28.24 19.11
N ASP A 183 -22.48 29.27 18.35
CA ASP A 183 -23.32 30.45 18.11
C ASP A 183 -24.61 30.09 17.38
N ARG A 184 -24.51 29.29 16.30
CA ARG A 184 -25.68 28.82 15.55
C ARG A 184 -26.65 28.00 16.41
N LYS A 185 -26.15 27.18 17.35
CA LYS A 185 -26.96 26.28 18.20
C LYS A 185 -27.48 26.94 19.48
N SER A 186 -26.74 27.89 20.06
CA SER A 186 -27.16 28.64 21.27
C SER A 186 -28.12 29.80 20.96
N LYS A 187 -28.18 30.28 19.71
CA LYS A 187 -29.04 31.41 19.29
C LYS A 187 -30.50 31.22 19.69
N GLY A 188 -30.96 32.06 20.64
CA GLY A 188 -32.34 32.03 21.16
C GLY A 188 -32.62 30.90 22.16
N LYS A 189 -31.60 30.17 22.61
CA LYS A 189 -31.68 29.20 23.72
C LYS A 189 -31.46 29.92 25.07
N LYS A 190 -31.63 29.18 26.16
CA LYS A 190 -31.28 29.63 27.52
C LYS A 190 -29.82 29.37 27.88
N TRP A 191 -29.14 28.50 27.14
CA TRP A 191 -27.73 28.19 27.34
C TRP A 191 -26.82 29.07 26.51
N THR A 192 -25.58 29.22 26.97
CA THR A 192 -24.54 29.97 26.29
C THR A 192 -23.20 29.23 26.36
N TRP A 193 -22.14 29.79 25.78
CA TRP A 193 -20.86 29.11 25.66
C TRP A 193 -19.66 30.06 25.80
N CYS A 194 -18.49 29.48 26.08
CA CYS A 194 -17.19 30.15 25.99
C CYS A 194 -16.09 29.19 25.49
N GLU A 195 -15.01 29.76 24.98
CA GLU A 195 -13.76 29.08 24.68
C GLU A 195 -12.69 29.52 25.68
N VAL A 196 -11.85 28.58 26.13
CA VAL A 196 -10.74 28.87 27.03
C VAL A 196 -9.43 28.45 26.38
N CYS A 197 -8.52 29.41 26.19
CA CYS A 197 -7.31 29.29 25.39
C CYS A 197 -6.06 29.15 26.28
N PRO A 198 -5.59 27.92 26.55
CA PRO A 198 -4.27 27.69 27.12
C PRO A 198 -3.18 27.84 26.06
N ASP A 199 -1.97 28.20 26.49
CA ASP A 199 -0.76 28.10 25.66
C ASP A 199 -0.11 26.71 25.84
N ALA A 200 0.56 26.48 26.98
CA ALA A 200 1.14 25.19 27.32
C ALA A 200 0.51 24.59 28.59
N ILE A 201 -0.22 23.47 28.45
CA ILE A 201 -0.91 22.80 29.57
C ILE A 201 0.06 21.91 30.35
N ILE A 202 0.25 22.20 31.63
CA ILE A 202 1.07 21.41 32.55
C ILE A 202 0.14 20.61 33.48
N GLY A 203 0.20 19.28 33.47
CA GLY A 203 -0.78 18.48 34.21
C GLY A 203 -0.56 16.97 34.25
N PHE A 204 -1.28 16.36 35.18
CA PHE A 204 -1.34 14.91 35.42
C PHE A 204 -2.47 14.25 34.60
N THR A 205 -2.26 12.97 34.27
CA THR A 205 -3.26 12.06 33.69
C THR A 205 -3.03 10.66 34.27
N PRO A 206 -4.06 9.96 34.79
CA PRO A 206 -3.89 8.68 35.49
C PRO A 206 -3.34 7.57 34.59
N ASN A 207 -3.76 7.56 33.33
CA ASN A 207 -3.38 6.56 32.33
C ASN A 207 -2.16 6.98 31.50
N GLY A 208 -1.47 8.05 31.89
CA GLY A 208 -0.45 8.69 31.06
C GLY A 208 -1.01 9.47 29.86
N SER A 209 -0.12 10.16 29.15
CA SER A 209 -0.43 10.86 27.89
C SER A 209 0.86 11.22 27.18
N GLN A 210 0.95 10.95 25.88
CA GLN A 210 2.09 11.37 25.04
C GLN A 210 2.22 12.91 24.95
N PHE A 211 1.14 13.65 25.25
CA PHE A 211 1.14 15.12 25.33
C PHE A 211 1.48 15.66 26.72
N SER A 212 1.75 14.81 27.74
CA SER A 212 2.19 15.29 29.06
C SER A 212 3.68 15.63 29.07
N LEU A 213 3.99 16.86 28.69
CA LEU A 213 5.36 17.40 28.68
C LEU A 213 6.05 17.31 30.07
N ALA A 214 5.27 17.44 31.15
CA ALA A 214 5.76 17.26 32.51
C ALA A 214 6.23 15.81 32.79
N LEU A 215 5.51 14.81 32.29
CA LEU A 215 5.89 13.40 32.44
C LEU A 215 7.14 13.06 31.62
N HIS A 216 7.24 13.59 30.40
CA HIS A 216 8.44 13.45 29.56
C HIS A 216 9.69 14.01 30.29
N TRP A 217 9.61 15.23 30.81
CA TRP A 217 10.72 15.82 31.59
C TRP A 217 11.04 15.03 32.86
N ALA A 218 10.03 14.54 33.58
CA ALA A 218 10.24 13.71 34.77
C ALA A 218 10.92 12.37 34.44
N GLN A 219 10.55 11.71 33.34
CA GLN A 219 11.22 10.48 32.89
C GLN A 219 12.69 10.75 32.51
N TYR A 220 12.95 11.77 31.70
CA TYR A 220 14.30 12.09 31.24
C TYR A 220 15.22 12.51 32.41
N LEU A 221 14.79 13.46 33.23
CA LEU A 221 15.62 14.01 34.31
C LEU A 221 15.85 13.00 35.43
N SER A 222 14.90 12.13 35.75
CA SER A 222 15.11 11.06 36.75
C SER A 222 16.05 9.96 36.26
N LEU A 223 15.98 9.54 34.98
CA LEU A 223 16.96 8.63 34.39
C LEU A 223 18.34 9.26 34.32
N TYR A 224 18.44 10.53 33.90
CA TYR A 224 19.72 11.24 33.80
C TYR A 224 20.36 11.41 35.19
N ALA A 225 19.60 11.77 36.22
CA ALA A 225 20.07 11.81 37.59
C ALA A 225 20.56 10.44 38.07
N TYR A 226 19.73 9.39 37.93
CA TYR A 226 20.06 8.03 38.35
C TYR A 226 21.34 7.49 37.68
N ASN A 227 21.45 7.63 36.36
CA ASN A 227 22.61 7.19 35.59
C ASN A 227 23.91 7.92 35.95
N HIS A 228 23.83 9.14 36.49
CA HIS A 228 24.99 9.90 36.98
C HIS A 228 25.21 9.78 38.50
N GLY A 229 24.52 8.84 39.17
CA GLY A 229 24.70 8.55 40.59
C GLY A 229 23.95 9.48 41.55
N ILE A 230 23.01 10.30 41.04
CA ILE A 230 22.15 11.14 41.88
C ILE A 230 20.84 10.37 42.15
N GLY A 231 20.64 9.98 43.41
CA GLY A 231 19.43 9.31 43.84
C GLY A 231 19.39 9.00 45.35
N PRO A 232 18.29 8.42 45.87
CA PRO A 232 18.08 8.20 47.31
C PRO A 232 19.05 7.22 47.98
N SER A 233 19.94 6.57 47.21
CA SER A 233 20.87 5.53 47.66
C SER A 233 22.33 5.87 47.40
N ALA A 234 22.63 7.14 47.08
CA ALA A 234 24.00 7.61 46.90
C ALA A 234 24.69 7.88 48.25
N ASP A 235 25.91 7.35 48.44
CA ASP A 235 26.76 7.69 49.58
C ASP A 235 27.14 9.17 49.52
N ASN A 236 26.91 9.90 50.62
CA ASN A 236 26.81 11.37 50.63
C ASN A 236 28.17 12.12 50.70
N ASP A 237 29.30 11.43 50.56
CA ASP A 237 30.62 11.98 50.91
C ASP A 237 31.22 12.96 49.88
N GLU A 238 30.74 12.98 48.63
CA GLU A 238 31.03 14.07 47.68
C GLU A 238 29.77 14.57 46.96
N LYS A 239 29.37 15.83 47.21
CA LYS A 239 28.32 16.51 46.45
C LYS A 239 28.80 16.90 45.05
N LYS A 240 28.86 15.92 44.17
CA LYS A 240 29.22 16.09 42.76
C LYS A 240 28.07 16.75 41.99
N THR A 241 28.16 18.05 41.75
CA THR A 241 27.21 18.79 40.90
C THR A 241 27.29 18.26 39.46
N ILE A 242 26.25 17.55 39.01
CA ILE A 242 26.12 17.10 37.63
C ILE A 242 25.35 18.15 36.85
N GLU A 243 25.94 18.64 35.76
CA GLU A 243 25.30 19.62 34.88
C GLU A 243 24.50 18.95 33.76
N ILE A 244 23.45 19.63 33.29
CA ILE A 244 22.64 19.20 32.15
C ILE A 244 22.21 20.43 31.33
N SER A 245 22.66 20.52 30.08
CA SER A 245 22.24 21.57 29.15
C SER A 245 20.76 21.43 28.79
N PHE A 246 20.10 22.55 28.52
CA PHE A 246 18.79 22.55 27.87
C PHE A 246 18.91 21.81 26.52
N PRO A 247 18.06 20.80 26.24
CA PRO A 247 18.19 19.94 25.05
C PRO A 247 17.62 20.57 23.75
N GLY A 248 17.51 21.90 23.71
CA GLY A 248 17.11 22.68 22.55
C GLY A 248 18.07 23.84 22.31
N ASN A 249 17.85 24.61 21.25
CA ASN A 249 18.71 25.74 20.88
C ASN A 249 18.46 27.02 21.71
N GLU A 250 19.32 28.04 21.54
CA GLU A 250 19.25 29.31 22.26
C GLU A 250 17.95 30.10 22.02
N ALA A 251 17.38 30.01 20.80
CA ALA A 251 16.12 30.67 20.48
C ALA A 251 14.94 30.02 21.22
N GLY A 252 14.88 28.67 21.27
CA GLY A 252 13.90 27.93 22.05
C GLY A 252 14.04 28.17 23.55
N ALA A 253 15.28 28.24 24.07
CA ALA A 253 15.53 28.58 25.46
C ALA A 253 15.06 30.00 25.83
N LYS A 254 15.11 30.95 24.89
CA LYS A 254 14.69 32.37 25.07
C LYS A 254 13.26 32.68 24.62
N SER A 255 12.54 31.69 24.08
CA SER A 255 11.16 31.89 23.60
C SER A 255 10.21 32.09 24.77
N LEU A 256 9.36 33.11 24.67
CA LEU A 256 8.31 33.42 25.65
C LEU A 256 7.10 32.52 25.43
N PHE A 257 6.63 31.90 26.51
CA PHE A 257 5.37 31.13 26.54
C PHE A 257 4.69 31.25 27.91
N SER A 258 3.39 30.98 27.95
CA SER A 258 2.53 31.18 29.13
C SER A 258 1.98 29.86 29.66
N PRO A 259 2.77 29.08 30.43
CA PRO A 259 2.32 27.81 30.96
C PRO A 259 1.12 27.98 31.91
N VAL A 260 0.22 27.00 31.87
CA VAL A 260 -0.96 26.93 32.74
C VAL A 260 -1.13 25.52 33.28
N SER A 261 -1.29 25.42 34.60
CA SER A 261 -1.62 24.15 35.24
C SER A 261 -3.03 23.72 34.84
N ASN A 262 -3.22 22.41 34.59
CA ASN A 262 -4.54 21.86 34.28
C ASN A 262 -5.55 22.15 35.40
N ARG A 263 -5.09 22.33 36.64
CA ARG A 263 -5.89 22.77 37.79
C ARG A 263 -6.38 24.22 37.67
N THR A 264 -5.53 25.18 37.29
CA THR A 264 -5.95 26.58 37.06
C THR A 264 -6.92 26.65 35.89
N LEU A 265 -6.61 25.96 34.79
CA LEU A 265 -7.47 25.88 33.60
C LEU A 265 -8.85 25.29 33.95
N ALA A 266 -8.89 24.17 34.67
CA ALA A 266 -10.12 23.55 35.15
C ALA A 266 -10.94 24.48 36.06
N ARG A 267 -10.29 25.16 37.01
CA ARG A 267 -10.94 26.13 37.89
C ARG A 267 -11.53 27.30 37.12
N PHE A 268 -10.82 27.83 36.13
CA PHE A 268 -11.34 28.89 35.28
C PHE A 268 -12.54 28.42 34.45
N MET A 269 -12.48 27.23 33.83
CA MET A 269 -13.62 26.68 33.08
C MET A 269 -14.85 26.48 33.99
N ILE A 270 -14.66 25.95 35.21
CA ILE A 270 -15.75 25.82 36.20
C ILE A 270 -16.31 27.20 36.59
N TYR A 271 -15.43 28.17 36.89
CA TYR A 271 -15.83 29.54 37.22
C TYR A 271 -16.64 30.19 36.09
N ALA A 272 -16.12 30.17 34.86
CA ALA A 272 -16.76 30.72 33.67
C ALA A 272 -18.14 30.12 33.44
N SER A 273 -18.26 28.80 33.64
CA SER A 273 -19.52 28.07 33.47
C SER A 273 -20.62 28.51 34.44
N LEU A 274 -20.23 28.95 35.66
CA LEU A 274 -21.14 29.45 36.70
C LEU A 274 -21.46 30.95 36.59
N HIS A 275 -20.81 31.69 35.68
CA HIS A 275 -20.97 33.14 35.50
C HIS A 275 -21.32 33.50 34.04
N PRO A 276 -22.44 32.98 33.48
CA PRO A 276 -22.80 33.16 32.08
C PRO A 276 -23.02 34.62 31.67
N GLU A 277 -23.31 35.52 32.60
CA GLU A 277 -23.48 36.95 32.36
C GLU A 277 -22.16 37.72 32.13
N THR A 278 -21.01 37.16 32.55
CA THR A 278 -19.67 37.75 32.37
C THR A 278 -18.74 36.89 31.52
N CYS A 279 -18.91 35.58 31.52
CA CYS A 279 -18.12 34.63 30.75
C CYS A 279 -18.84 33.99 29.56
N GLY A 280 -20.16 34.10 29.46
CA GLY A 280 -20.92 33.60 28.32
C GLY A 280 -20.94 34.54 27.11
N GLY A 281 -21.67 34.12 26.07
CA GLY A 281 -21.87 34.89 24.84
C GLY A 281 -20.77 34.72 23.79
N GLY A 282 -20.13 33.55 23.73
CA GLY A 282 -19.08 33.25 22.75
C GLY A 282 -17.74 33.92 23.05
N ARG A 283 -17.49 34.25 24.32
CA ARG A 283 -16.24 34.87 24.75
C ARG A 283 -15.09 33.86 24.73
N LEU A 284 -13.92 34.35 24.33
CA LEU A 284 -12.63 33.68 24.46
C LEU A 284 -11.96 34.18 25.74
N PHE A 285 -11.11 33.35 26.34
CA PHE A 285 -10.29 33.71 27.49
C PHE A 285 -8.93 33.03 27.44
N ASN A 286 -7.85 33.80 27.34
CA ASN A 286 -6.48 33.33 27.54
C ASN A 286 -6.24 33.07 29.03
N VAL A 287 -5.66 31.90 29.37
CA VAL A 287 -5.43 31.52 30.78
C VAL A 287 -4.00 31.02 30.98
N ALA A 288 -3.30 31.64 31.93
CA ALA A 288 -1.93 31.34 32.37
C ALA A 288 -1.89 31.22 33.90
N ASP A 289 -0.87 30.54 34.46
CA ASP A 289 -0.66 30.56 35.92
C ASP A 289 -0.03 31.88 36.42
N ASN A 290 0.51 32.72 35.52
CA ASN A 290 1.19 33.98 35.82
C ASN A 290 0.80 35.09 34.83
N GLU A 291 0.83 36.35 35.29
CA GLU A 291 0.54 37.54 34.47
C GLU A 291 1.61 37.81 33.39
N THR A 292 2.86 37.41 33.65
CA THR A 292 3.98 37.53 32.72
C THR A 292 4.33 36.17 32.09
N PRO A 293 4.56 36.10 30.77
CA PRO A 293 5.11 34.89 30.14
C PRO A 293 6.52 34.58 30.67
N SER A 294 6.92 33.32 30.54
CA SER A 294 8.20 32.78 31.02
C SER A 294 8.99 32.16 29.87
N THR A 295 10.28 31.91 30.09
CA THR A 295 11.17 31.23 29.14
C THR A 295 11.62 29.86 29.63
N TYR A 296 12.01 28.97 28.71
CA TYR A 296 12.64 27.71 29.09
C TYR A 296 14.01 27.88 29.74
N GLY A 297 14.72 28.98 29.47
CA GLY A 297 15.97 29.34 30.16
C GLY A 297 15.79 29.63 31.65
N GLU A 298 14.63 30.16 32.06
CA GLU A 298 14.28 30.37 33.48
C GLU A 298 13.75 29.09 34.15
N LEU A 299 13.00 28.27 33.41
CA LEU A 299 12.39 27.04 33.94
C LEU A 299 13.37 25.86 34.00
N TRP A 300 14.27 25.71 33.02
CA TRP A 300 15.18 24.55 32.93
C TRP A 300 16.09 24.36 34.16
N PRO A 301 16.73 25.41 34.72
CA PRO A 301 17.50 25.27 35.95
C PRO A 301 16.67 24.80 37.14
N GLN A 302 15.40 25.22 37.22
CA GLN A 302 14.48 24.85 38.30
C GLN A 302 13.98 23.41 38.14
N LEU A 303 13.62 23.00 36.92
CA LEU A 303 13.23 21.63 36.59
C LEU A 303 14.38 20.65 36.86
N ALA A 304 15.60 20.96 36.42
CA ALA A 304 16.78 20.15 36.68
C ALA A 304 17.09 20.06 38.20
N ALA A 305 17.00 21.17 38.93
CA ALA A 305 17.27 21.22 40.36
C ALA A 305 16.31 20.34 41.18
N TRP A 306 15.06 20.15 40.72
CA TRP A 306 14.10 19.22 41.34
C TRP A 306 14.60 17.76 41.36
N PHE A 307 15.43 17.37 40.38
CA PHE A 307 16.07 16.05 40.30
C PHE A 307 17.53 16.05 40.81
N GLY A 308 17.96 17.13 41.48
CA GLY A 308 19.33 17.29 41.99
C GLY A 308 20.38 17.64 40.93
N LEU A 309 19.96 17.92 39.69
CA LEU A 309 20.82 18.30 38.57
C LEU A 309 20.98 19.82 38.50
N LYS A 310 22.12 20.31 38.00
CA LYS A 310 22.30 21.72 37.65
C LYS A 310 21.94 21.95 36.18
N GLY A 311 20.74 22.47 35.92
CA GLY A 311 20.36 22.89 34.58
C GLY A 311 21.22 24.08 34.13
N VAL A 312 21.77 24.00 32.92
CA VAL A 312 22.58 25.05 32.29
C VAL A 312 22.04 25.38 30.89
N GLU A 313 22.56 26.47 30.30
CA GLU A 313 22.22 26.91 28.94
C GLU A 313 22.47 25.81 27.88
N PRO A 314 21.88 25.96 26.67
CA PRO A 314 22.19 25.12 25.52
C PRO A 314 23.69 24.95 25.29
N ALA A 315 24.10 23.78 24.79
CA ALA A 315 25.44 23.60 24.28
C ALA A 315 25.68 24.60 23.13
N LYS A 316 26.79 25.34 23.17
CA LYS A 316 27.11 26.33 22.13
C LYS A 316 27.40 25.61 20.83
N ASP A 317 26.61 25.92 19.80
CA ASP A 317 26.87 25.40 18.46
C ASP A 317 28.21 25.92 17.94
N THR A 318 28.94 25.07 17.22
CA THR A 318 30.31 25.35 16.75
C THR A 318 30.46 25.27 15.23
N GLY A 319 29.38 25.07 14.46
CA GLY A 319 29.45 25.29 13.02
C GLY A 319 28.17 25.11 12.20
N ALA A 320 28.13 25.88 11.10
CA ALA A 320 27.25 25.79 9.94
C ALA A 320 25.85 26.44 10.00
N ASN A 321 25.75 27.54 9.24
CA ASN A 321 24.55 28.11 8.58
C ASN A 321 23.39 28.66 9.44
N GLU A 322 23.13 29.95 9.26
CA GLU A 322 21.96 30.70 9.76
C GLU A 322 20.65 30.35 9.02
N ARG A 323 20.30 29.05 8.92
CA ARG A 323 18.91 28.67 8.59
C ARG A 323 18.09 28.72 9.87
N ALA A 324 16.98 29.44 9.87
CA ALA A 324 16.01 29.35 10.95
C ALA A 324 15.48 27.92 11.01
N LEU A 325 15.82 27.20 12.09
CA LEU A 325 15.36 25.83 12.33
C LEU A 325 13.83 25.81 12.45
N GLY A 326 13.19 24.86 11.78
CA GLY A 326 11.76 24.60 11.90
C GLY A 326 11.37 24.16 13.31
N VAL A 327 10.09 24.27 13.65
CA VAL A 327 9.55 23.80 14.94
C VAL A 327 9.72 22.27 15.01
N GLY A 328 10.71 21.81 15.78
CA GLY A 328 11.08 20.39 15.91
C GLY A 328 12.40 20.01 15.24
N GLU A 329 13.04 20.88 14.44
CA GLU A 329 14.38 20.62 13.91
C GLU A 329 15.47 20.81 14.99
N LEU A 330 16.46 19.91 15.00
CA LEU A 330 17.63 19.97 15.89
C LEU A 330 18.89 20.36 15.10
N PRO A 331 19.86 21.08 15.72
CA PRO A 331 21.16 21.30 15.12
C PRO A 331 21.89 19.98 14.82
N GLN A 332 22.45 19.84 13.63
CA GLN A 332 23.12 18.61 13.16
C GLN A 332 24.44 18.30 13.89
N THR A 333 24.86 19.16 14.83
CA THR A 333 26.18 19.17 15.50
C THR A 333 26.15 18.62 16.93
N ALA A 334 24.96 18.42 17.52
CA ALA A 334 24.84 17.98 18.92
C ALA A 334 25.06 16.46 19.08
N SER A 335 26.22 16.06 19.61
CA SER A 335 26.55 14.65 19.90
C SER A 335 25.87 14.08 21.17
N LEU A 336 24.72 14.65 21.54
CA LEU A 336 23.93 14.30 22.72
C LEU A 336 22.61 13.67 22.26
N LEU A 337 22.24 12.55 22.88
CA LEU A 337 20.93 11.92 22.67
C LEU A 337 19.82 12.88 23.07
N THR A 338 18.74 12.92 22.30
CA THR A 338 17.52 13.63 22.68
C THR A 338 16.91 13.04 23.96
N PRO A 339 16.06 13.79 24.69
CA PRO A 339 15.36 13.28 25.86
C PRO A 339 14.61 11.96 25.60
N GLY A 340 13.98 11.82 24.43
CA GLY A 340 13.27 10.61 24.01
C GLY A 340 14.21 9.43 23.78
N GLU A 341 15.28 9.60 23.00
CA GLU A 341 16.29 8.54 22.77
C GLU A 341 16.99 8.12 24.07
N TYR A 342 17.26 9.08 24.95
CA TYR A 342 17.84 8.81 26.27
C TYR A 342 16.89 7.97 27.13
N ILE A 343 15.58 8.26 27.13
CA ILE A 343 14.57 7.43 27.78
C ILE A 343 14.55 6.03 27.14
N VAL A 344 14.46 5.91 25.82
CA VAL A 344 14.43 4.61 25.12
C VAL A 344 15.65 3.75 25.45
N LYS A 345 16.85 4.35 25.50
CA LYS A 345 18.12 3.69 25.82
C LYS A 345 18.27 3.29 27.29
N HIS A 346 17.65 4.01 28.22
CA HIS A 346 17.89 3.85 29.67
C HIS A 346 16.66 3.42 30.48
N LYS A 347 15.49 3.23 29.86
CA LYS A 347 14.22 2.86 30.53
C LYS A 347 14.29 1.61 31.41
N ASP A 348 15.17 0.65 31.13
CA ASP A 348 15.35 -0.54 31.97
C ASP A 348 15.73 -0.22 33.44
N ALA A 349 16.29 0.95 33.73
CA ALA A 349 16.51 1.41 35.11
C ALA A 349 15.19 1.55 35.90
N PHE A 350 14.07 1.92 35.25
CA PHE A 350 12.75 1.90 35.88
C PHE A 350 12.31 0.47 36.20
N LYS A 351 12.56 -0.49 35.31
CA LYS A 351 12.26 -1.92 35.52
C LYS A 351 13.02 -2.47 36.72
N GLN A 352 14.32 -2.21 36.78
CA GLN A 352 15.21 -2.59 37.89
C GLN A 352 14.80 -1.93 39.21
N SER A 353 14.28 -0.69 39.16
CA SER A 353 13.78 0.06 40.32
C SER A 353 12.33 -0.26 40.72
N GLY A 354 11.68 -1.25 40.08
CA GLY A 354 10.28 -1.62 40.36
C GLY A 354 9.24 -0.57 39.94
N ARG A 355 9.59 0.36 39.05
CA ARG A 355 8.74 1.49 38.61
C ARG A 355 8.02 1.20 37.29
N LEU A 356 7.31 0.07 37.23
CA LEU A 356 6.70 -0.43 35.98
C LEU A 356 5.75 0.57 35.30
N LYS A 357 4.92 1.33 36.04
CA LYS A 357 4.08 2.39 35.43
C LYS A 357 4.87 3.48 34.68
N ALA A 358 6.18 3.67 34.93
CA ALA A 358 7.04 4.58 34.18
C ALA A 358 7.55 4.00 32.83
N LEU A 359 7.26 2.72 32.57
CA LEU A 359 7.46 2.02 31.29
C LEU A 359 6.17 1.93 30.45
N GLU A 360 5.01 2.30 31.02
CA GLU A 360 3.68 1.95 30.49
C GLU A 360 2.73 3.17 30.33
N GLY A 361 3.09 4.35 30.84
CA GLY A 361 2.29 5.59 30.72
C GLY A 361 3.04 6.81 30.17
N GLY A 362 4.27 6.63 29.68
CA GLY A 362 5.16 7.71 29.23
C GLY A 362 5.24 7.91 27.73
N VAL A 363 6.20 8.73 27.29
CA VAL A 363 6.53 8.85 25.85
C VAL A 363 7.24 7.57 25.40
N GLY A 364 6.83 7.00 24.25
CA GLY A 364 7.27 5.67 23.81
C GLY A 364 6.73 4.52 24.67
N ALA A 365 5.66 4.78 25.42
CA ALA A 365 5.07 3.86 26.40
C ALA A 365 3.53 4.00 26.42
N GLY A 366 2.89 3.52 25.35
CA GLY A 366 1.82 2.56 25.56
C GLY A 366 2.46 1.17 25.68
N GLY A 367 1.80 0.20 26.31
CA GLY A 367 2.19 -1.19 26.08
C GLY A 367 2.04 -1.52 24.60
N GLN A 368 2.94 -2.32 24.02
CA GLN A 368 2.71 -2.92 22.70
C GLN A 368 1.54 -3.90 22.81
N GLN A 369 0.35 -3.36 22.65
CA GLN A 369 -0.72 -4.03 21.95
C GLN A 369 -0.15 -4.46 20.58
N LEU A 370 -0.47 -5.68 20.14
CA LEU A 370 -0.33 -5.95 18.71
C LEU A 370 -1.44 -5.13 18.06
N ASP A 371 -1.05 -4.03 17.39
CA ASP A 371 -1.97 -2.95 16.96
C ASP A 371 -3.15 -3.46 16.12
N SER A 372 -2.99 -4.62 15.47
CA SER A 372 -4.04 -5.64 15.49
C SER A 372 -3.42 -7.04 15.32
N ILE A 373 -3.97 -8.07 15.97
CA ILE A 373 -3.92 -9.44 15.43
C ILE A 373 -5.01 -9.50 14.37
N ARG A 374 -4.65 -9.89 13.15
CA ARG A 374 -5.63 -10.21 12.11
C ARG A 374 -5.58 -11.69 11.75
N ILE A 375 -6.71 -12.25 11.35
CA ILE A 375 -6.86 -13.63 10.89
C ILE A 375 -7.56 -13.62 9.53
N GLY A 376 -6.92 -14.17 8.51
CA GLY A 376 -7.53 -14.41 7.20
C GLY A 376 -8.42 -15.64 7.27
N LEU A 377 -9.65 -15.55 6.77
CA LEU A 377 -10.65 -16.62 6.76
C LEU A 377 -10.79 -17.21 5.36
N THR A 378 -10.87 -18.53 5.27
CA THR A 378 -10.90 -19.26 3.99
C THR A 378 -12.06 -18.84 3.09
N GLN A 379 -11.76 -18.36 1.87
CA GLN A 379 -12.75 -18.02 0.85
C GLN A 379 -13.66 -19.21 0.52
N ASP A 380 -14.97 -18.96 0.43
CA ASP A 380 -15.96 -19.96 0.01
C ASP A 380 -16.01 -20.07 -1.53
N GLY A 381 -16.63 -21.11 -2.06
CA GLY A 381 -16.97 -21.25 -3.49
C GLY A 381 -15.82 -21.41 -4.49
N LEU A 382 -14.55 -21.39 -4.06
CA LEU A 382 -13.37 -21.58 -4.91
C LEU A 382 -13.36 -22.94 -5.65
N ASP A 383 -14.00 -23.97 -5.07
CA ASP A 383 -14.23 -25.27 -5.71
C ASP A 383 -15.13 -25.17 -6.96
N THR A 384 -16.10 -24.25 -6.96
CA THR A 384 -16.99 -23.96 -8.10
C THR A 384 -16.48 -22.85 -9.02
N ALA A 385 -15.34 -22.23 -8.73
CA ALA A 385 -14.85 -21.06 -9.45
C ALA A 385 -14.62 -21.35 -10.95
N TYR A 386 -13.97 -22.47 -11.27
CA TYR A 386 -13.66 -22.85 -12.66
C TYR A 386 -14.92 -23.03 -13.50
N ASP A 387 -15.91 -23.76 -12.97
CA ASP A 387 -17.17 -24.01 -13.67
C ASP A 387 -17.91 -22.70 -13.97
N ARG A 388 -17.90 -21.74 -13.04
CA ARG A 388 -18.50 -20.40 -13.24
C ARG A 388 -17.75 -19.57 -14.28
N VAL A 389 -16.42 -19.69 -14.36
CA VAL A 389 -15.66 -19.08 -15.47
C VAL A 389 -16.12 -19.70 -16.79
N MET A 390 -16.25 -21.02 -16.88
CA MET A 390 -16.76 -21.69 -18.10
C MET A 390 -18.21 -21.27 -18.42
N GLU A 391 -19.07 -21.08 -17.41
CA GLU A 391 -20.44 -20.58 -17.61
C GLU A 391 -20.49 -19.20 -18.30
N VAL A 392 -19.54 -18.30 -18.04
CA VAL A 392 -19.53 -16.95 -18.64
C VAL A 392 -18.62 -16.78 -19.85
N SER A 393 -17.73 -17.75 -20.14
CA SER A 393 -16.69 -17.64 -21.20
C SER A 393 -16.66 -18.77 -22.24
N HIS A 394 -17.29 -19.92 -22.00
CA HIS A 394 -17.37 -20.99 -22.99
C HIS A 394 -18.44 -20.66 -24.05
N PRO A 395 -18.14 -20.76 -25.36
CA PRO A 395 -19.00 -20.23 -26.42
C PRO A 395 -20.32 -21.00 -26.59
N GLU A 396 -20.36 -22.27 -26.16
CA GLU A 396 -21.60 -23.07 -26.12
C GLU A 396 -22.47 -22.78 -24.89
N SER A 397 -21.99 -21.97 -23.94
CA SER A 397 -22.74 -21.67 -22.72
C SER A 397 -23.95 -20.76 -23.01
N PRO A 398 -25.16 -21.11 -22.52
CA PRO A 398 -26.30 -20.20 -22.56
C PRO A 398 -26.12 -18.97 -21.64
N SER A 399 -25.03 -18.89 -20.88
CA SER A 399 -24.63 -17.77 -20.03
C SER A 399 -23.34 -17.05 -20.46
N TYR A 400 -22.81 -17.36 -21.66
CA TYR A 400 -21.72 -16.59 -22.24
C TYR A 400 -22.02 -15.07 -22.20
N GLY A 401 -21.02 -14.26 -21.81
CA GLY A 401 -21.15 -12.80 -21.71
C GLY A 401 -21.96 -12.29 -20.50
N LYS A 402 -22.56 -13.17 -19.69
CA LYS A 402 -23.29 -12.79 -18.45
C LYS A 402 -22.35 -12.70 -17.25
N HIS A 403 -21.37 -11.83 -17.39
CA HIS A 403 -20.37 -11.58 -16.35
C HIS A 403 -21.00 -11.07 -15.05
N LEU A 404 -20.36 -11.40 -13.93
CA LEU A 404 -20.79 -11.02 -12.59
C LEU A 404 -20.38 -9.58 -12.30
N SER A 405 -21.17 -8.84 -11.52
CA SER A 405 -20.69 -7.58 -10.94
C SER A 405 -19.65 -7.83 -9.84
N THR A 406 -18.80 -6.84 -9.54
CA THR A 406 -17.86 -6.88 -8.40
C THR A 406 -18.56 -7.23 -7.09
N ALA A 407 -19.78 -6.72 -6.89
CA ALA A 407 -20.60 -7.03 -5.71
C ALA A 407 -21.18 -8.45 -5.71
N GLU A 408 -21.22 -9.16 -6.84
CA GLU A 408 -21.57 -10.59 -6.91
C GLU A 408 -20.34 -11.47 -6.71
N VAL A 409 -19.20 -11.13 -7.31
CA VAL A 409 -17.92 -11.80 -7.08
C VAL A 409 -17.51 -11.72 -5.60
N ASN A 410 -17.56 -10.54 -5.00
CA ASN A 410 -17.18 -10.36 -3.59
C ASN A 410 -18.12 -11.11 -2.63
N ARG A 411 -19.40 -11.29 -2.99
CA ARG A 411 -20.35 -12.12 -2.21
C ARG A 411 -20.21 -13.61 -2.46
N LEU A 412 -19.69 -14.02 -3.62
CA LEU A 412 -19.47 -15.41 -3.98
C LEU A 412 -18.25 -16.01 -3.26
N PHE A 413 -17.17 -15.24 -3.12
CA PHE A 413 -15.93 -15.67 -2.47
C PHE A 413 -15.78 -15.17 -1.02
N ALA A 414 -16.79 -14.47 -0.48
CA ALA A 414 -16.87 -14.12 0.94
C ALA A 414 -16.85 -15.42 1.80
N PRO A 415 -15.96 -15.53 2.81
CA PRO A 415 -15.91 -16.71 3.67
C PRO A 415 -17.23 -17.06 4.34
N ALA A 416 -17.51 -18.36 4.42
CA ALA A 416 -18.70 -18.90 5.03
C ALA A 416 -18.92 -18.33 6.45
N ARG A 417 -20.18 -18.00 6.78
CA ARG A 417 -20.53 -17.45 8.08
C ARG A 417 -20.20 -18.38 9.24
N GLU A 418 -20.20 -19.69 8.99
CA GLU A 418 -19.70 -20.70 9.92
C GLU A 418 -18.21 -20.50 10.24
N SER A 419 -17.36 -20.30 9.22
CA SER A 419 -15.94 -19.96 9.41
C SER A 419 -15.75 -18.65 10.18
N ILE A 420 -16.55 -17.62 9.89
CA ILE A 420 -16.53 -16.35 10.64
C ILE A 420 -16.85 -16.57 12.12
N ASP A 421 -17.97 -17.23 12.43
CA ASP A 421 -18.44 -17.34 13.81
C ASP A 421 -17.62 -18.37 14.63
N VAL A 422 -17.24 -19.53 14.07
CA VAL A 422 -16.38 -20.53 14.72
C VAL A 422 -15.03 -19.94 15.13
N VAL A 423 -14.37 -19.18 14.25
CA VAL A 423 -13.06 -18.61 14.54
C VAL A 423 -13.17 -17.44 15.51
N ARG A 424 -14.24 -16.64 15.46
CA ARG A 424 -14.50 -15.57 16.44
C ARG A 424 -14.75 -16.12 17.84
N GLU A 425 -15.55 -17.19 17.97
CA GLU A 425 -15.80 -17.85 19.26
C GLU A 425 -14.54 -18.48 19.84
N TRP A 426 -13.75 -19.19 19.03
CA TRP A 426 -12.46 -19.74 19.46
C TRP A 426 -11.48 -18.65 19.89
N LEU A 427 -11.32 -17.58 19.10
CA LEU A 427 -10.38 -16.51 19.40
C LEU A 427 -10.76 -15.78 20.70
N ALA A 428 -12.06 -15.62 20.97
CA ALA A 428 -12.55 -15.02 22.21
C ALA A 428 -12.12 -15.82 23.45
N ASP A 429 -12.33 -17.14 23.45
CA ASP A 429 -11.93 -18.04 24.55
C ASP A 429 -10.40 -18.20 24.67
N ALA A 430 -9.73 -18.44 23.55
CA ALA A 430 -8.29 -18.71 23.52
C ALA A 430 -7.47 -17.49 23.97
N ALA A 431 -7.86 -16.28 23.54
CA ALA A 431 -7.13 -15.04 23.84
C ALA A 431 -7.70 -14.23 25.02
N ASP A 432 -8.83 -14.64 25.62
CA ASP A 432 -9.51 -13.89 26.68
C ASP A 432 -9.95 -12.48 26.21
N VAL A 433 -10.68 -12.45 25.08
CA VAL A 433 -11.13 -11.23 24.39
C VAL A 433 -12.63 -11.28 24.15
N GLU A 434 -13.34 -10.22 24.54
CA GLU A 434 -14.80 -10.16 24.34
C GLU A 434 -15.18 -10.21 22.86
N LEU A 435 -16.14 -11.07 22.50
CA LEU A 435 -16.55 -11.38 21.11
C LEU A 435 -16.96 -10.16 20.26
N HIS A 436 -17.33 -9.04 20.90
CA HIS A 436 -17.68 -7.77 20.25
C HIS A 436 -16.46 -6.89 19.90
N LYS A 437 -15.28 -7.18 20.47
CA LYS A 437 -14.00 -6.52 20.16
C LYS A 437 -13.27 -7.19 18.99
N ILE A 438 -13.63 -8.43 18.68
CA ILE A 438 -13.19 -9.14 17.48
C ILE A 438 -14.03 -8.61 16.30
N ARG A 439 -13.48 -7.59 15.63
CA ARG A 439 -14.04 -7.01 14.40
C ARG A 439 -13.95 -8.05 13.29
N TRP A 440 -14.84 -7.94 12.31
CA TRP A 440 -14.79 -8.76 11.11
C TRP A 440 -15.31 -7.99 9.89
N SER A 441 -15.00 -8.47 8.68
CA SER A 441 -15.55 -7.97 7.42
C SER A 441 -16.01 -9.12 6.52
N GLU A 442 -16.98 -8.82 5.65
CA GLU A 442 -17.46 -9.76 4.63
C GLU A 442 -16.36 -10.12 3.61
N ASN A 443 -15.33 -9.27 3.50
CA ASN A 443 -14.09 -9.47 2.73
C ASN A 443 -13.14 -10.55 3.34
N GLY A 444 -13.61 -11.36 4.30
CA GLY A 444 -12.89 -12.53 4.80
C GLY A 444 -11.86 -12.29 5.90
N TRP A 445 -12.11 -11.30 6.76
CA TRP A 445 -11.17 -10.94 7.83
C TRP A 445 -11.77 -10.96 9.22
N LEU A 446 -10.97 -11.41 10.19
CA LEU A 446 -11.09 -11.01 11.59
C LEU A 446 -9.96 -10.07 11.98
N ALA A 447 -10.23 -9.11 12.87
CA ALA A 447 -9.24 -8.24 13.48
C ALA A 447 -9.56 -8.03 14.96
N ALA A 448 -8.59 -8.28 15.84
CA ALA A 448 -8.71 -8.13 17.28
C ALA A 448 -7.42 -7.53 17.85
N ASP A 449 -7.53 -6.55 18.73
CA ASP A 449 -6.37 -5.81 19.22
C ASP A 449 -5.87 -6.46 20.54
N ILE A 450 -5.17 -7.59 20.41
CA ILE A 450 -4.88 -8.54 21.50
C ILE A 450 -3.57 -8.19 22.26
N PRO A 451 -3.51 -8.30 23.61
CA PRO A 451 -2.25 -8.24 24.35
C PRO A 451 -1.30 -9.39 23.95
N VAL A 452 -0.01 -9.10 23.77
CA VAL A 452 0.99 -10.09 23.29
C VAL A 452 0.95 -11.40 24.09
N ALA A 453 0.87 -11.34 25.43
CA ALA A 453 0.81 -12.53 26.28
C ALA A 453 -0.44 -13.41 26.05
N SER A 454 -1.59 -12.81 25.69
CA SER A 454 -2.79 -13.56 25.30
C SER A 454 -2.66 -14.14 23.89
N ALA A 455 -2.04 -13.43 22.94
CA ALA A 455 -1.78 -13.95 21.59
C ALA A 455 -0.78 -15.13 21.61
N GLU A 456 0.30 -15.03 22.41
CA GLU A 456 1.24 -16.13 22.66
C GLU A 456 0.56 -17.38 23.26
N LYS A 457 -0.41 -17.19 24.18
CA LYS A 457 -1.23 -18.26 24.75
C LYS A 457 -2.15 -18.87 23.67
N ALA A 458 -2.90 -18.04 22.95
CA ALA A 458 -3.93 -18.48 22.00
C ALA A 458 -3.35 -19.27 20.83
N PHE A 459 -2.20 -18.83 20.30
CA PHE A 459 -1.56 -19.42 19.11
C PHE A 459 -0.33 -20.27 19.45
N GLN A 460 -0.14 -20.61 20.74
CA GLN A 460 0.95 -21.44 21.27
C GLN A 460 2.35 -21.00 20.76
N THR A 461 2.59 -19.69 20.72
CA THR A 461 3.71 -19.07 20.00
C THR A 461 4.56 -18.18 20.90
N LYS A 462 5.64 -17.60 20.34
CA LYS A 462 6.42 -16.51 20.92
C LYS A 462 6.64 -15.40 19.91
N TYR A 463 6.32 -14.17 20.32
CA TYR A 463 6.45 -12.99 19.48
C TYR A 463 7.76 -12.25 19.79
N TYR A 464 8.42 -11.80 18.73
CA TYR A 464 9.72 -11.12 18.79
C TYR A 464 9.70 -9.84 17.95
N GLU A 465 10.39 -8.81 18.44
CA GLU A 465 10.74 -7.64 17.63
C GLU A 465 11.94 -7.99 16.72
N HIS A 466 11.77 -7.81 15.42
CA HIS A 466 12.80 -8.00 14.41
C HIS A 466 13.11 -6.69 13.70
N THR A 467 14.36 -6.25 13.74
CA THR A 467 14.86 -5.14 12.91
C THR A 467 15.25 -5.65 11.52
N ASP A 468 14.84 -4.98 10.44
CA ASP A 468 15.31 -5.27 9.08
C ASP A 468 16.66 -4.58 8.76
N LYS A 469 17.19 -4.81 7.55
CA LYS A 469 18.48 -4.21 7.11
C LYS A 469 18.45 -2.67 7.07
N ALA A 470 17.26 -2.06 6.99
CA ALA A 470 17.06 -0.61 6.95
C ALA A 470 16.74 -0.01 8.34
N GLY A 471 16.77 -0.81 9.41
CA GLY A 471 16.48 -0.35 10.77
C GLY A 471 15.00 -0.37 11.15
N ARG A 472 14.09 -0.81 10.27
CA ARG A 472 12.65 -0.85 10.56
C ARG A 472 12.33 -2.03 11.48
N LEU A 473 11.58 -1.78 12.54
CA LEU A 473 11.16 -2.78 13.52
C LEU A 473 9.80 -3.37 13.11
N ARG A 474 9.69 -4.72 13.08
CA ARG A 474 8.43 -5.46 12.87
C ARG A 474 8.29 -6.54 13.93
N VAL A 475 7.06 -6.86 14.34
CA VAL A 475 6.79 -8.01 15.22
C VAL A 475 6.50 -9.26 14.37
N GLY A 476 6.93 -10.44 14.83
CA GLY A 476 6.66 -11.73 14.18
C GLY A 476 6.99 -12.90 15.10
N CYS A 477 6.82 -14.14 14.63
CA CYS A 477 7.13 -15.36 15.39
C CYS A 477 7.89 -16.42 14.56
N ASP A 478 8.48 -17.41 15.24
CA ASP A 478 9.20 -18.52 14.58
C ASP A 478 8.25 -19.67 14.14
N SER A 479 7.12 -19.83 14.84
CA SER A 479 6.07 -20.82 14.56
C SER A 479 4.83 -20.50 15.40
N TYR A 480 3.63 -20.83 14.93
CA TYR A 480 2.40 -20.80 15.72
C TYR A 480 1.58 -22.09 15.52
N SER A 481 0.54 -22.31 16.32
CA SER A 481 -0.33 -23.48 16.23
C SER A 481 -1.76 -23.16 16.68
N VAL A 482 -2.73 -23.82 16.05
CA VAL A 482 -4.17 -23.66 16.30
C VAL A 482 -4.85 -25.02 16.43
N PRO A 483 -6.07 -25.13 17.00
CA PRO A 483 -6.81 -26.39 17.00
C PRO A 483 -7.12 -26.87 15.57
N SER A 484 -7.10 -28.19 15.35
CA SER A 484 -7.31 -28.78 14.02
C SER A 484 -8.69 -28.50 13.40
N HIS A 485 -9.70 -28.16 14.19
CA HIS A 485 -10.99 -27.73 13.67
C HIS A 485 -10.96 -26.26 13.19
N ILE A 486 -10.10 -25.41 13.77
CA ILE A 486 -9.92 -24.01 13.35
C ILE A 486 -9.10 -23.94 12.05
N GLN A 487 -8.17 -24.87 11.84
CA GLN A 487 -7.33 -24.97 10.65
C GLN A 487 -8.14 -25.10 9.33
N ALA A 488 -9.41 -25.49 9.38
CA ALA A 488 -10.29 -25.58 8.20
C ALA A 488 -11.08 -24.27 7.91
N HIS A 489 -10.95 -23.26 8.77
CA HIS A 489 -11.69 -21.98 8.70
C HIS A 489 -10.77 -20.75 8.66
N ILE A 490 -9.51 -20.91 9.06
CA ILE A 490 -8.47 -19.86 8.97
C ILE A 490 -7.44 -20.26 7.93
N ASP A 491 -6.99 -19.27 7.17
CA ASP A 491 -5.88 -19.46 6.24
C ASP A 491 -4.53 -19.19 6.91
N TYR A 492 -4.48 -18.17 7.79
CA TYR A 492 -3.30 -17.85 8.61
C TYR A 492 -3.63 -16.83 9.72
N ILE A 493 -2.63 -16.43 10.50
CA ILE A 493 -2.69 -15.35 11.49
C ILE A 493 -1.52 -14.37 11.26
N THR A 494 -1.77 -13.06 11.37
CA THR A 494 -0.76 -12.00 11.30
C THR A 494 -0.81 -11.04 12.50
N PRO A 495 0.34 -10.57 13.04
CA PRO A 495 1.69 -11.04 12.75
C PRO A 495 1.87 -12.54 12.99
N GLY A 496 2.73 -13.18 12.18
CA GLY A 496 2.80 -14.64 12.08
C GLY A 496 4.24 -15.13 11.83
N VAL A 497 4.34 -16.33 11.24
CA VAL A 497 5.65 -16.98 10.99
C VAL A 497 6.49 -16.17 10.01
N LYS A 498 7.70 -15.78 10.42
CA LYS A 498 8.60 -15.02 9.54
C LYS A 498 9.43 -15.93 8.62
N SER A 499 8.88 -16.23 7.45
CA SER A 499 9.61 -16.84 6.32
C SER A 499 10.75 -15.95 5.81
N SER A 500 11.90 -16.02 6.46
CA SER A 500 13.15 -15.44 5.96
C SER A 500 13.90 -16.47 5.10
N PRO A 501 14.61 -16.06 4.03
CA PRO A 501 15.56 -16.95 3.36
C PRO A 501 16.54 -17.57 4.38
N PRO A 502 17.01 -18.82 4.18
CA PRO A 502 17.76 -19.57 5.20
C PRO A 502 19.07 -18.88 5.59
N LEU A 503 19.02 -18.13 6.70
CA LEU A 503 20.18 -17.44 7.25
C LEU A 503 21.25 -18.46 7.64
N ASN A 504 22.43 -18.32 7.03
CA ASN A 504 23.57 -19.22 7.24
C ASN A 504 23.85 -19.43 8.75
N LYS A 505 23.64 -20.68 9.20
CA LYS A 505 23.66 -21.05 10.62
C LYS A 505 25.09 -20.95 11.17
N ARG A 506 25.42 -19.81 11.76
CA ARG A 506 26.77 -19.43 12.17
C ARG A 506 27.26 -20.24 13.37
N SER A 507 27.83 -21.41 13.13
CA SER A 507 28.49 -22.22 14.15
C SER A 507 29.82 -21.58 14.57
N GLU A 508 29.96 -21.23 15.85
CA GLU A 508 31.26 -20.84 16.40
C GLU A 508 32.21 -22.04 16.50
N SER A 509 33.45 -21.86 16.01
CA SER A 509 34.57 -22.77 16.31
C SER A 509 35.86 -21.95 16.52
N ARG A 510 36.61 -22.25 17.59
CA ARG A 510 37.70 -21.40 18.07
C ARG A 510 39.08 -21.78 17.50
N GLY A 511 39.71 -20.84 16.78
CA GLY A 511 41.13 -20.49 16.97
C GLY A 511 42.25 -21.18 16.15
N SER A 512 42.86 -20.41 15.24
CA SER A 512 44.33 -20.25 15.05
C SER A 512 45.17 -21.39 14.41
N PRO A 513 46.39 -21.12 13.86
CA PRO A 513 47.01 -19.86 13.43
C PRO A 513 47.66 -19.86 12.00
N ALA A 514 48.17 -18.69 11.60
CA ALA A 514 48.73 -18.28 10.31
C ALA A 514 49.99 -19.01 9.73
N TRP A 515 50.20 -18.82 8.41
CA TRP A 515 51.51 -18.79 7.69
C TRP A 515 51.42 -17.90 6.43
N GLY A 516 52.57 -17.41 5.92
CA GLY A 516 52.79 -16.76 4.61
C GLY A 516 54.21 -17.12 4.09
N PRO A 517 54.88 -16.41 3.15
CA PRO A 517 54.50 -15.26 2.29
C PRO A 517 54.64 -15.59 0.76
N GLY A 518 54.70 -14.59 -0.15
CA GLY A 518 54.79 -14.80 -1.62
C GLY A 518 55.90 -14.05 -2.39
N PRO A 519 56.02 -14.26 -3.72
CA PRO A 519 56.37 -13.25 -4.76
C PRO A 519 55.46 -13.36 -6.03
N SER A 520 55.32 -12.47 -7.04
CA SER A 520 56.01 -11.27 -7.59
C SER A 520 57.19 -11.53 -8.59
N TRP A 521 57.46 -10.79 -9.68
CA TRP A 521 56.96 -9.49 -10.24
C TRP A 521 56.98 -9.41 -11.80
N GLY A 522 55.87 -8.99 -12.45
CA GLY A 522 55.78 -8.16 -13.70
C GLY A 522 56.38 -8.66 -15.05
N PRO A 523 56.40 -7.81 -16.12
CA PRO A 523 55.61 -6.56 -16.35
C PRO A 523 55.12 -6.27 -17.82
N GLY A 524 53.87 -5.80 -17.97
CA GLY A 524 53.39 -4.93 -19.10
C GLY A 524 52.97 -5.60 -20.44
N PRO A 525 52.32 -4.85 -21.38
CA PRO A 525 52.05 -3.40 -21.37
C PRO A 525 50.55 -2.98 -21.32
N SER A 526 50.37 -1.68 -21.07
CA SER A 526 49.16 -0.82 -20.99
C SER A 526 47.89 -1.13 -21.81
N TRP A 527 46.74 -0.92 -21.15
CA TRP A 527 45.51 -0.36 -21.76
C TRP A 527 45.07 0.90 -21.00
N GLY A 528 44.26 1.76 -21.65
CA GLY A 528 43.77 3.03 -21.10
C GLY A 528 42.61 2.90 -20.10
N PRO A 529 42.10 4.02 -19.54
CA PRO A 529 41.10 4.00 -18.48
C PRO A 529 39.74 3.49 -18.98
N GLY A 530 39.17 2.51 -18.27
CA GLY A 530 37.79 2.09 -18.48
C GLY A 530 36.78 3.02 -17.78
N PRO A 531 35.49 2.96 -18.16
CA PRO A 531 34.41 3.64 -17.44
C PRO A 531 34.26 3.15 -16.00
N SER A 532 33.61 3.96 -15.16
CA SER A 532 33.30 3.64 -13.76
C SER A 532 32.25 2.54 -13.63
N TRP A 533 32.47 1.63 -12.68
CA TRP A 533 31.42 0.75 -12.17
C TRP A 533 30.37 1.58 -11.42
N GLY A 534 29.11 1.47 -11.83
CA GLY A 534 27.96 2.13 -11.21
C GLY A 534 26.66 1.69 -11.87
N SER A 535 25.63 1.46 -11.03
CA SER A 535 24.31 0.89 -11.39
C SER A 535 24.34 -0.57 -11.89
N GLY A 536 23.29 -1.32 -11.56
CA GLY A 536 22.99 -2.60 -12.20
C GLY A 536 22.38 -2.39 -13.60
N PRO A 537 22.27 -3.44 -14.42
CA PRO A 537 21.55 -3.35 -15.68
C PRO A 537 20.04 -3.20 -15.39
N ALA A 538 19.42 -2.16 -15.95
CA ALA A 538 17.96 -2.09 -16.02
C ALA A 538 17.42 -3.18 -16.96
N ARG A 539 16.19 -3.65 -16.71
CA ARG A 539 15.40 -4.42 -17.68
C ARG A 539 15.30 -3.57 -18.96
N ARG A 540 15.81 -4.08 -20.10
CA ARG A 540 15.88 -3.32 -21.37
C ARG A 540 15.67 -4.26 -22.56
N PRO A 541 14.71 -3.98 -23.46
CA PRO A 541 14.62 -4.71 -24.71
C PRO A 541 15.88 -4.45 -25.59
N PRO A 542 16.30 -5.43 -26.41
CA PRO A 542 17.52 -5.34 -27.21
C PRO A 542 17.38 -4.42 -28.44
N GLN A 543 17.58 -3.12 -28.23
CA GLN A 543 17.59 -2.08 -29.27
C GLN A 543 18.62 -2.38 -30.39
N TRP A 544 18.17 -2.68 -31.61
CA TRP A 544 19.06 -2.94 -32.75
C TRP A 544 19.26 -1.70 -33.64
N SER A 545 20.53 -1.33 -33.87
CA SER A 545 20.90 -0.25 -34.80
C SER A 545 21.01 -0.76 -36.25
N PRO A 546 20.60 0.00 -37.30
CA PRO A 546 20.32 -0.51 -38.66
C PRO A 546 21.50 -1.06 -39.51
N GLY A 547 22.62 -1.46 -38.92
CA GLY A 547 23.92 -1.54 -39.59
C GLY A 547 24.40 -2.90 -40.11
N ASN A 548 23.77 -4.03 -39.74
CA ASN A 548 24.40 -5.36 -39.91
C ASN A 548 23.67 -6.36 -40.82
N HIS A 549 22.72 -5.90 -41.64
CA HIS A 549 22.20 -6.71 -42.75
C HIS A 549 22.92 -6.38 -44.06
N GLY A 550 23.12 -7.39 -44.91
CA GLY A 550 23.68 -7.22 -46.24
C GLY A 550 22.74 -6.43 -47.19
N PRO A 551 23.11 -6.27 -48.48
CA PRO A 551 22.26 -5.60 -49.45
C PRO A 551 20.92 -6.34 -49.61
N TRP A 552 19.87 -5.77 -49.00
CA TRP A 552 18.52 -6.34 -49.05
C TRP A 552 17.97 -6.34 -50.47
N HIS A 553 17.23 -7.39 -50.80
CA HIS A 553 16.54 -7.55 -52.07
C HIS A 553 15.04 -7.69 -51.81
N MET A 554 14.26 -6.76 -52.36
CA MET A 554 12.81 -6.77 -52.27
C MET A 554 12.26 -8.12 -52.78
N PRO A 555 11.39 -8.80 -52.02
CA PRO A 555 10.87 -10.09 -52.44
C PRO A 555 9.98 -9.95 -53.68
N PRO A 556 9.99 -10.90 -54.64
CA PRO A 556 9.31 -10.74 -55.92
C PRO A 556 7.80 -10.44 -55.82
N GLY A 557 7.13 -10.89 -54.75
CA GLY A 557 5.71 -10.58 -54.49
C GLY A 557 5.45 -9.12 -54.09
N ALA A 558 6.41 -8.46 -53.44
CA ALA A 558 6.24 -7.10 -52.93
C ALA A 558 6.15 -6.03 -54.05
N HIS A 559 6.66 -6.30 -55.25
CA HIS A 559 6.55 -5.37 -56.39
C HIS A 559 5.11 -5.01 -56.79
N GLY A 560 4.11 -5.82 -56.39
CA GLY A 560 2.69 -5.54 -56.61
C GLY A 560 1.99 -4.82 -55.45
N LEU A 561 2.66 -4.62 -54.30
CA LEU A 561 2.07 -4.02 -53.10
C LEU A 561 2.16 -2.48 -53.10
N PRO A 562 1.29 -1.79 -52.33
CA PRO A 562 1.49 -0.40 -51.94
C PRO A 562 2.90 -0.16 -51.36
N PRO A 563 3.54 1.01 -51.60
CA PRO A 563 4.94 1.27 -51.19
C PRO A 563 5.23 1.01 -49.71
N ASP A 564 4.27 1.32 -48.85
CA ASP A 564 4.23 1.15 -47.40
C ASP A 564 3.97 -0.29 -46.93
N LEU A 565 3.86 -1.23 -47.87
CA LEU A 565 3.77 -2.68 -47.62
C LEU A 565 4.87 -3.50 -48.32
N GLN A 566 5.81 -2.87 -49.05
CA GLN A 566 6.79 -3.60 -49.87
C GLN A 566 7.95 -4.21 -49.08
N ASP A 567 8.15 -3.78 -47.82
CA ASP A 567 9.29 -4.17 -46.98
C ASP A 567 8.89 -4.56 -45.55
N CYS A 568 7.61 -4.89 -45.30
CA CYS A 568 7.11 -5.28 -43.98
C CYS A 568 7.95 -6.35 -43.28
N GLY A 569 8.44 -7.38 -43.98
CA GLY A 569 9.32 -8.42 -43.42
C GLY A 569 10.69 -7.95 -42.91
N ARG A 570 10.96 -6.65 -42.92
CA ARG A 570 12.15 -5.99 -42.33
C ARG A 570 11.87 -4.62 -41.72
N ASN A 571 10.61 -4.20 -41.66
CA ASN A 571 10.13 -2.86 -41.31
C ASN A 571 8.62 -2.94 -41.00
N ILE A 572 8.23 -3.57 -39.89
CA ILE A 572 6.82 -3.65 -39.50
C ILE A 572 6.37 -2.28 -38.99
N THR A 573 5.28 -1.79 -39.56
CA THR A 573 4.60 -0.53 -39.20
C THR A 573 3.12 -0.81 -38.89
N PRO A 574 2.36 0.15 -38.35
CA PRO A 574 0.91 -0.01 -38.18
C PRO A 574 0.17 -0.38 -39.48
N THR A 575 0.63 0.10 -40.64
CA THR A 575 0.06 -0.31 -41.94
C THR A 575 0.35 -1.78 -42.24
N CYS A 576 1.56 -2.28 -41.95
CA CYS A 576 1.89 -3.70 -42.07
C CYS A 576 1.01 -4.56 -41.16
N LEU A 577 0.87 -4.20 -39.87
CA LEU A 577 0.05 -4.94 -38.91
C LEU A 577 -1.43 -5.01 -39.33
N ARG A 578 -1.97 -3.89 -39.83
CA ARG A 578 -3.34 -3.82 -40.37
C ARG A 578 -3.53 -4.69 -41.61
N ALA A 579 -2.54 -4.76 -42.50
CA ALA A 579 -2.57 -5.61 -43.68
C ALA A 579 -2.34 -7.11 -43.36
N LEU A 580 -1.55 -7.41 -42.33
CA LEU A 580 -1.19 -8.78 -41.93
C LEU A 580 -2.34 -9.49 -41.20
N TYR A 581 -3.11 -8.78 -40.37
CA TYR A 581 -4.24 -9.37 -39.61
C TYR A 581 -5.62 -8.91 -40.05
N ASP A 582 -5.69 -8.20 -41.18
CA ASP A 582 -6.92 -7.69 -41.78
C ASP A 582 -7.69 -6.70 -40.84
N ILE A 583 -6.96 -5.92 -40.04
CA ILE A 583 -7.51 -5.03 -38.99
C ILE A 583 -8.09 -3.74 -39.60
N PRO A 584 -9.40 -3.46 -39.44
CA PRO A 584 -10.01 -2.23 -39.93
C PRO A 584 -9.52 -1.02 -39.13
N LYS A 585 -9.68 0.18 -39.70
CA LYS A 585 -9.64 1.41 -38.91
C LYS A 585 -10.73 1.36 -37.85
N ALA A 586 -10.48 1.95 -36.69
CA ALA A 586 -11.48 2.05 -35.62
C ALA A 586 -12.77 2.73 -36.12
N TYR A 587 -13.90 2.37 -35.52
CA TYR A 587 -15.19 2.88 -35.97
C TYR A 587 -15.45 4.27 -35.35
N GLU A 588 -16.25 5.09 -36.03
CA GLU A 588 -16.66 6.40 -35.50
C GLU A 588 -17.87 6.24 -34.56
N HIS A 589 -17.71 5.45 -33.49
CA HIS A 589 -18.75 5.25 -32.49
C HIS A 589 -18.62 6.26 -31.32
N PRO A 590 -19.74 6.84 -30.84
CA PRO A 590 -19.71 7.86 -29.80
C PRO A 590 -19.23 7.26 -28.47
N ALA A 591 -18.30 7.95 -27.82
CA ALA A 591 -17.46 7.45 -26.73
C ALA A 591 -18.22 6.67 -25.63
N ASP A 592 -18.09 5.34 -25.66
CA ASP A 592 -18.22 4.51 -24.47
C ASP A 592 -16.94 4.66 -23.65
N SER A 593 -17.02 5.34 -22.50
CA SER A 593 -15.88 5.53 -21.60
C SER A 593 -15.36 4.23 -20.97
N VAL A 594 -16.06 3.11 -21.13
CA VAL A 594 -15.68 1.78 -20.65
C VAL A 594 -14.92 0.98 -21.72
N ASN A 595 -14.94 1.39 -23.00
CA ASN A 595 -14.24 0.71 -24.09
C ASN A 595 -12.82 1.25 -24.36
N ALA A 596 -12.05 1.44 -23.29
CA ALA A 596 -10.63 1.75 -23.36
C ALA A 596 -9.78 0.48 -23.23
N LEU A 597 -8.60 0.50 -23.86
CA LEU A 597 -7.53 -0.49 -23.65
C LEU A 597 -6.70 -0.06 -22.44
N GLY A 598 -6.49 -0.95 -21.48
CA GLY A 598 -5.52 -0.77 -20.41
C GLY A 598 -4.14 -1.27 -20.81
N LEU A 599 -3.09 -0.52 -20.47
CA LEU A 599 -1.69 -0.94 -20.52
C LEU A 599 -1.12 -0.93 -19.09
N PHE A 600 -0.38 -1.97 -18.73
CA PHE A 600 0.40 -2.07 -17.49
C PHE A 600 1.85 -1.66 -17.80
N GLU A 601 2.45 -0.81 -16.96
CA GLU A 601 3.86 -0.40 -17.09
C GLU A 601 4.55 -0.39 -15.70
N ASP A 602 5.71 -1.05 -15.57
CA ASP A 602 6.59 -1.06 -14.39
C ASP A 602 8.03 -0.69 -14.79
N GLY A 603 8.60 0.35 -14.18
CA GLY A 603 10.03 0.71 -14.32
C GLY A 603 10.47 1.29 -15.66
N ASP A 604 9.65 1.17 -16.70
CA ASP A 604 9.74 1.95 -17.93
C ASP A 604 8.66 3.04 -17.96
N PHE A 605 8.93 4.13 -18.69
CA PHE A 605 8.05 5.29 -18.75
C PHE A 605 8.11 5.92 -20.15
N TYR A 606 6.94 6.10 -20.77
CA TYR A 606 6.84 6.65 -22.12
C TYR A 606 7.27 8.12 -22.20
N ALA A 607 7.72 8.56 -23.39
CA ALA A 607 8.05 9.94 -23.68
C ALA A 607 7.18 10.53 -24.79
N GLN A 608 6.39 11.56 -24.46
CA GLN A 608 5.45 12.16 -25.41
C GLN A 608 6.08 12.60 -26.74
N SER A 609 7.35 13.05 -26.73
CA SER A 609 8.06 13.47 -27.94
C SER A 609 8.44 12.31 -28.87
N ASP A 610 8.55 11.10 -28.34
CA ASP A 610 8.87 9.90 -29.12
C ASP A 610 7.58 9.33 -29.74
N LEU A 611 6.49 9.22 -28.98
CA LEU A 611 5.14 8.96 -29.51
C LEU A 611 4.75 9.97 -30.61
N ASP A 612 4.97 11.27 -30.37
CA ASP A 612 4.72 12.35 -31.35
C ASP A 612 5.56 12.21 -32.63
N SER A 613 6.75 11.60 -32.54
CA SER A 613 7.63 11.33 -33.68
C SER A 613 7.16 10.09 -34.45
N PHE A 614 6.76 9.03 -33.75
CA PHE A 614 6.15 7.85 -34.35
C PHE A 614 4.82 8.17 -35.04
N PHE A 615 3.91 8.92 -34.40
CA PHE A 615 2.65 9.33 -35.02
C PHE A 615 2.90 10.14 -36.29
N ALA A 616 3.84 11.10 -36.27
CA ALA A 616 4.17 11.91 -37.44
C ALA A 616 4.75 11.08 -38.62
N GLN A 617 5.45 9.98 -38.35
CA GLN A 617 6.16 9.16 -39.34
C GLN A 617 5.37 7.92 -39.80
N TYR A 618 4.71 7.21 -38.89
CA TYR A 618 4.13 5.87 -39.09
C TYR A 618 2.61 5.80 -38.86
N ALA A 619 2.02 6.74 -38.12
CA ALA A 619 0.58 6.78 -37.87
C ALA A 619 -0.04 8.20 -37.96
N PRO A 620 0.13 8.96 -39.07
CA PRO A 620 -0.20 10.41 -39.15
C PRO A 620 -1.71 10.73 -39.18
N TYR A 621 -2.56 9.76 -38.85
CA TYR A 621 -3.98 9.90 -38.55
C TYR A 621 -4.25 10.04 -37.04
N VAL A 622 -3.27 9.70 -36.19
CA VAL A 622 -3.25 10.02 -34.76
C VAL A 622 -2.68 11.44 -34.60
N PRO A 623 -3.38 12.37 -33.93
CA PRO A 623 -2.84 13.72 -33.69
C PRO A 623 -1.67 13.72 -32.70
N ASN A 624 -0.62 14.48 -33.00
CA ASN A 624 0.41 14.87 -32.04
C ASN A 624 -0.20 15.42 -30.73
N GLY A 625 0.39 15.05 -29.60
CA GLY A 625 -0.16 15.30 -28.26
C GLY A 625 -1.25 14.31 -27.82
N THR A 626 -1.52 13.24 -28.57
CA THR A 626 -2.33 12.11 -28.08
C THR A 626 -1.53 11.34 -27.01
N HIS A 627 -2.18 11.02 -25.90
CA HIS A 627 -1.57 10.43 -24.71
C HIS A 627 -2.58 9.57 -23.94
N PRO A 628 -2.13 8.58 -23.14
CA PRO A 628 -3.03 7.79 -22.29
C PRO A 628 -3.61 8.62 -21.14
N THR A 629 -4.69 8.13 -20.53
CA THR A 629 -5.12 8.61 -19.21
C THR A 629 -4.32 7.85 -18.15
N LEU A 630 -3.57 8.56 -17.31
CA LEU A 630 -2.72 7.95 -16.28
C LEU A 630 -3.52 7.62 -15.00
N ASP A 631 -3.65 6.33 -14.72
CA ASP A 631 -4.02 5.77 -13.43
C ASP A 631 -2.72 5.36 -12.72
N GLY A 632 -2.05 6.34 -12.10
CA GLY A 632 -0.75 6.14 -11.44
C GLY A 632 -0.90 5.44 -10.09
N ILE A 633 -0.35 4.23 -9.99
CA ILE A 633 -0.44 3.31 -8.86
C ILE A 633 0.78 3.48 -7.95
N ASP A 634 0.54 3.71 -6.67
CA ASP A 634 1.51 3.75 -5.56
C ASP A 634 2.82 4.52 -5.80
N GLY A 635 2.76 5.53 -6.66
CA GLY A 635 3.89 6.40 -7.03
C GLY A 635 4.16 6.51 -8.52
N GLY A 636 3.51 5.67 -9.35
CA GLY A 636 3.64 5.67 -10.79
C GLY A 636 3.38 7.04 -11.43
N VAL A 637 4.33 7.51 -12.23
CA VAL A 637 4.34 8.86 -12.83
C VAL A 637 4.76 8.81 -14.30
N ALA A 638 3.93 9.35 -15.19
CA ALA A 638 4.22 9.46 -16.62
C ALA A 638 3.60 10.74 -17.22
N PRO A 639 4.07 11.25 -18.38
CA PRO A 639 5.26 10.83 -19.13
C PRO A 639 6.58 11.29 -18.49
N VAL A 640 7.68 10.80 -19.03
CA VAL A 640 9.03 11.34 -18.79
C VAL A 640 9.56 12.11 -20.01
N ALA A 641 10.74 12.70 -19.87
CA ALA A 641 11.48 13.24 -21.02
C ALA A 641 12.17 12.10 -21.78
N ALA A 642 12.21 12.18 -23.12
CA ALA A 642 12.87 11.22 -24.02
C ALA A 642 14.33 10.88 -23.65
N SER A 643 15.04 11.80 -23.01
CA SER A 643 16.41 11.61 -22.53
C SER A 643 16.51 11.05 -21.10
N ASN A 644 15.43 10.55 -20.51
CA ASN A 644 15.43 9.92 -19.20
C ASN A 644 16.03 8.50 -19.29
N ILE A 645 16.76 8.05 -18.26
CA ILE A 645 17.38 6.72 -18.22
C ILE A 645 16.35 5.58 -18.10
N ALA A 646 15.14 5.91 -17.66
CA ALA A 646 13.98 5.03 -17.50
C ALA A 646 12.89 5.27 -18.58
N ASN A 647 13.19 6.00 -19.65
CA ASN A 647 12.64 5.59 -20.94
C ASN A 647 13.69 4.66 -21.56
N THR A 648 13.39 3.37 -21.55
CA THR A 648 14.17 2.35 -22.27
C THR A 648 13.47 1.92 -23.55
N GLY A 649 12.16 2.14 -23.67
CA GLY A 649 11.37 2.14 -24.91
C GLY A 649 10.19 1.16 -24.91
N GLU A 650 9.97 0.43 -23.81
CA GLU A 650 8.88 -0.54 -23.67
C GLU A 650 7.52 0.14 -23.66
N SER A 651 7.36 1.16 -22.79
CA SER A 651 6.13 1.93 -22.71
C SER A 651 5.88 2.78 -23.97
N ASP A 652 6.92 3.14 -24.72
CA ASP A 652 6.76 3.81 -26.01
C ASP A 652 6.16 2.82 -27.05
N ILE A 653 6.66 1.58 -27.17
CA ILE A 653 6.16 0.62 -28.17
C ILE A 653 4.72 0.14 -27.90
N ASP A 654 4.35 -0.11 -26.64
CA ASP A 654 3.01 -0.56 -26.29
C ASP A 654 1.95 0.53 -26.61
N MET A 655 2.32 1.80 -26.41
CA MET A 655 1.47 2.96 -26.72
C MET A 655 1.45 3.28 -28.22
N ASP A 656 2.59 3.22 -28.92
CA ASP A 656 2.70 3.37 -30.37
C ASP A 656 1.81 2.35 -31.11
N ILE A 657 1.87 1.08 -30.73
CA ILE A 657 0.99 0.02 -31.24
C ILE A 657 -0.47 0.34 -30.91
N SER A 658 -0.77 0.57 -29.63
CA SER A 658 -2.15 0.74 -29.17
C SER A 658 -2.85 1.91 -29.86
N PHE A 659 -2.29 3.11 -29.81
CA PHE A 659 -2.91 4.28 -30.43
C PHE A 659 -3.00 4.15 -31.96
N SER A 660 -1.97 3.65 -32.63
CA SER A 660 -2.03 3.50 -34.09
C SER A 660 -3.05 2.44 -34.54
N LEU A 661 -3.35 1.44 -33.72
CA LEU A 661 -4.37 0.44 -34.03
C LEU A 661 -5.80 0.85 -33.62
N ILE A 662 -6.01 1.53 -32.48
CA ILE A 662 -7.37 1.81 -31.95
C ILE A 662 -7.88 3.26 -32.10
N TYR A 663 -7.05 4.25 -32.48
CA TYR A 663 -7.48 5.65 -32.54
C TYR A 663 -8.74 5.84 -33.42
N PRO A 664 -9.82 6.50 -32.92
CA PRO A 664 -9.86 7.44 -31.80
C PRO A 664 -10.24 6.86 -30.43
N GLN A 665 -10.22 5.54 -30.23
CA GLN A 665 -10.47 4.94 -28.92
C GLN A 665 -9.35 5.25 -27.91
N LYS A 666 -9.67 5.12 -26.62
CA LYS A 666 -8.80 5.53 -25.51
C LYS A 666 -7.86 4.43 -25.03
N VAL A 667 -6.73 4.87 -24.49
CA VAL A 667 -5.82 4.06 -23.68
C VAL A 667 -5.85 4.58 -22.23
N ILE A 668 -5.91 3.66 -21.26
CA ILE A 668 -5.60 3.90 -19.85
C ILE A 668 -4.22 3.33 -19.57
N LEU A 669 -3.36 4.10 -18.91
CA LEU A 669 -2.04 3.68 -18.47
C LEU A 669 -2.10 3.42 -16.97
N TYR A 670 -1.97 2.16 -16.59
CA TYR A 670 -1.70 1.73 -15.22
C TYR A 670 -0.18 1.71 -15.00
N GLN A 671 0.37 2.88 -14.68
CA GLN A 671 1.79 2.99 -14.32
C GLN A 671 1.95 2.56 -12.86
N VAL A 672 2.74 1.54 -12.61
CA VAL A 672 2.90 0.88 -11.32
C VAL A 672 4.18 1.31 -10.62
N ASP A 673 4.09 1.43 -9.29
CA ASP A 673 5.16 1.73 -8.34
C ASP A 673 5.92 3.05 -8.56
N ASP A 674 6.76 3.43 -7.58
CA ASP A 674 7.67 4.57 -7.72
C ASP A 674 9.03 4.17 -8.31
N SER A 675 9.80 5.16 -8.76
CA SER A 675 11.13 4.94 -9.36
C SER A 675 12.22 4.39 -8.42
N PHE A 676 11.91 4.08 -7.15
CA PHE A 676 12.79 3.32 -6.26
C PHE A 676 12.39 1.84 -6.25
N TYR A 677 11.10 1.55 -6.14
CA TYR A 677 10.57 0.20 -6.18
C TYR A 677 10.73 -0.43 -7.56
N SER A 678 10.27 0.24 -8.62
CA SER A 678 10.42 -0.22 -10.02
C SER A 678 11.87 -0.34 -10.52
N ALA A 679 12.84 0.18 -9.73
CA ALA A 679 14.27 0.15 -10.05
C ALA A 679 15.06 -0.87 -9.21
N ASP A 680 14.44 -1.54 -8.23
CA ASP A 680 15.12 -2.53 -7.39
C ASP A 680 15.04 -3.93 -8.02
N THR A 681 16.12 -4.31 -8.71
CA THR A 681 16.31 -5.63 -9.34
C THR A 681 16.38 -6.81 -8.36
N ASN A 682 16.12 -6.61 -7.06
CA ASN A 682 15.98 -7.66 -6.05
C ASN A 682 14.51 -8.00 -5.72
N LEU A 683 13.53 -7.37 -6.39
CA LEU A 683 12.10 -7.57 -6.16
C LEU A 683 11.49 -8.49 -7.23
N THR A 684 10.54 -9.31 -6.77
CA THR A 684 9.79 -10.32 -7.52
C THR A 684 8.34 -10.24 -7.08
N GLY A 685 7.37 -10.47 -7.98
CA GLY A 685 5.96 -10.24 -7.71
C GLY A 685 5.40 -8.96 -8.34
N PHE A 686 5.95 -8.54 -9.49
CA PHE A 686 5.69 -7.24 -10.15
C PHE A 686 4.19 -6.91 -10.37
N PHE A 687 3.33 -7.92 -10.42
CA PHE A 687 1.90 -7.78 -10.69
C PHE A 687 1.04 -7.49 -9.44
N ASN A 688 1.64 -7.45 -8.24
CA ASN A 688 0.91 -7.36 -6.97
C ASN A 688 0.19 -6.03 -6.75
N THR A 689 0.94 -4.93 -6.74
CA THR A 689 0.42 -3.57 -6.45
C THR A 689 -0.63 -3.13 -7.48
N PHE A 690 -0.57 -3.68 -8.70
CA PHE A 690 -1.62 -3.57 -9.70
C PHE A 690 -2.92 -4.30 -9.34
N LEU A 691 -2.83 -5.57 -8.92
CA LEU A 691 -4.00 -6.32 -8.42
C LEU A 691 -4.59 -5.68 -7.15
N ASP A 692 -3.74 -5.11 -6.28
CA ASP A 692 -4.15 -4.36 -5.10
C ASP A 692 -4.97 -3.11 -5.47
N ALA A 693 -4.48 -2.34 -6.44
CA ALA A 693 -5.14 -1.12 -6.91
C ALA A 693 -6.47 -1.37 -7.64
N LEU A 694 -6.67 -2.57 -8.21
CA LEU A 694 -7.91 -2.99 -8.87
C LEU A 694 -8.90 -3.69 -7.92
N ASP A 695 -8.45 -4.52 -6.98
CA ASP A 695 -9.30 -5.21 -6.00
C ASP A 695 -8.83 -4.93 -4.56
N GLY A 696 -9.49 -3.98 -3.89
CA GLY A 696 -9.22 -3.66 -2.48
C GLY A 696 -9.51 -4.81 -1.50
N SER A 697 -10.18 -5.89 -1.93
CA SER A 697 -10.28 -7.14 -1.16
C SER A 697 -9.01 -7.99 -1.26
N TYR A 698 -8.31 -7.98 -2.41
CA TYR A 698 -7.03 -8.65 -2.61
C TYR A 698 -5.96 -8.09 -1.67
N CYS A 699 -5.78 -6.77 -1.72
CA CYS A 699 -4.93 -5.93 -0.87
C CYS A 699 -4.84 -6.40 0.59
N ASN A 700 -6.00 -6.62 1.21
CA ASN A 700 -6.03 -7.01 2.61
C ASN A 700 -5.96 -8.53 2.82
N TYR A 701 -6.39 -9.39 1.87
CA TYR A 701 -6.57 -10.85 2.02
C TYR A 701 -5.27 -11.68 1.92
N THR A 702 -5.30 -12.90 2.45
CA THR A 702 -4.19 -13.87 2.44
C THR A 702 -4.69 -15.31 2.48
N TYR A 703 -3.99 -16.20 1.75
CA TYR A 703 -4.18 -17.65 1.81
C TYR A 703 -2.88 -18.38 2.17
N ASP A 704 -2.95 -19.43 3.01
CA ASP A 704 -1.82 -20.33 3.39
C ASP A 704 -0.48 -19.61 3.68
N GLY A 705 -0.56 -18.50 4.42
CA GLY A 705 0.60 -17.70 4.82
C GLY A 705 1.07 -16.60 3.85
N LEU A 706 0.37 -16.35 2.73
CA LEU A 706 0.74 -15.34 1.74
C LEU A 706 -0.40 -14.35 1.45
N THR A 707 -0.10 -13.07 1.67
CA THR A 707 -0.92 -11.85 1.47
C THR A 707 -1.11 -11.50 -0.01
N GLY A 708 -1.70 -10.33 -0.30
CA GLY A 708 -1.26 -9.59 -1.49
C GLY A 708 0.21 -9.25 -1.26
N ASP A 709 0.43 -8.26 -0.38
CA ASP A 709 1.68 -7.91 0.33
C ASP A 709 2.43 -9.08 1.01
N SER A 710 2.99 -10.03 0.27
CA SER A 710 3.96 -10.99 0.76
C SER A 710 5.26 -10.24 1.14
N PRO A 711 6.18 -10.82 1.95
CA PRO A 711 7.43 -10.13 2.33
C PRO A 711 8.42 -9.84 1.19
N ILE A 712 8.07 -10.14 -0.06
CA ILE A 712 8.79 -9.80 -1.29
C ILE A 712 8.30 -8.50 -1.94
N ASP A 713 7.07 -8.09 -1.62
CA ASP A 713 6.38 -6.99 -2.30
C ASP A 713 6.82 -5.59 -1.80
N PRO A 714 6.53 -4.55 -2.60
CA PRO A 714 6.64 -3.15 -2.19
C PRO A 714 5.89 -2.83 -0.88
N ILE A 715 6.30 -1.76 -0.19
CA ILE A 715 5.74 -1.39 1.12
C ILE A 715 5.57 0.12 1.24
N TYR A 716 4.31 0.57 1.21
CA TYR A 716 3.95 1.99 1.25
C TYR A 716 3.50 2.45 2.65
N PRO A 717 3.92 3.65 3.13
CA PRO A 717 4.79 4.61 2.46
C PRO A 717 6.21 4.06 2.26
N ASP A 718 6.77 4.31 1.09
CA ASP A 718 8.13 3.89 0.74
C ASP A 718 9.12 4.43 1.80
N PRO A 719 10.06 3.61 2.33
CA PRO A 719 11.10 4.08 3.22
C PRO A 719 12.13 5.02 2.56
N ASN A 720 12.31 5.00 1.23
CA ASN A 720 13.43 5.70 0.59
C ASN A 720 13.27 7.24 0.62
N PRO A 721 14.37 8.00 0.80
CA PRO A 721 14.33 9.47 0.72
C PRO A 721 13.99 9.96 -0.69
N GLY A 722 12.70 10.19 -0.95
CA GLY A 722 12.18 10.73 -2.20
C GLY A 722 11.04 9.93 -2.83
N GLY A 723 10.87 8.64 -2.51
CA GLY A 723 9.80 7.81 -3.07
C GLY A 723 8.42 8.09 -2.45
N TYR A 724 7.42 7.31 -2.83
CA TYR A 724 6.01 7.58 -2.58
C TYR A 724 5.66 7.60 -1.08
N LYS A 725 5.02 8.69 -0.64
CA LYS A 725 4.65 8.90 0.78
C LYS A 725 3.15 8.74 1.07
N GLY A 726 2.40 8.16 0.12
CA GLY A 726 1.00 7.77 0.31
C GLY A 726 0.85 6.52 1.19
N GLN A 727 -0.34 5.93 1.15
CA GLN A 727 -0.60 4.57 1.65
C GLN A 727 -0.83 3.68 0.43
N LEU A 728 -0.56 2.38 0.56
CA LEU A 728 -0.87 1.36 -0.46
C LEU A 728 -2.29 1.59 -1.01
N GLN A 729 -2.41 1.66 -2.34
CA GLN A 729 -3.66 1.94 -3.01
C GLN A 729 -4.48 0.67 -3.19
N CYS A 730 -5.50 0.47 -2.35
CA CYS A 730 -6.36 -0.70 -2.38
C CYS A 730 -7.72 -0.40 -3.08
N GLY A 731 -7.95 -0.98 -4.26
CA GLY A 731 -9.24 -0.89 -4.98
C GLY A 731 -9.63 0.53 -5.38
N VAL A 732 -8.66 1.34 -5.82
CA VAL A 732 -8.85 2.75 -6.17
C VAL A 732 -9.14 2.97 -7.67
N TYR A 733 -8.74 2.03 -8.53
CA TYR A 733 -8.92 2.10 -9.98
C TYR A 733 -9.91 1.04 -10.48
N ALA A 734 -10.56 1.33 -11.60
CA ALA A 734 -11.49 0.40 -12.24
C ALA A 734 -10.79 -0.35 -13.39
N PRO A 735 -10.87 -1.69 -13.44
CA PRO A 735 -10.28 -2.46 -14.54
C PRO A 735 -10.97 -2.18 -15.88
N THR A 736 -10.17 -1.98 -16.91
CA THR A 736 -10.61 -1.84 -18.32
C THR A 736 -11.09 -3.19 -18.89
N ARG A 737 -11.87 -3.17 -19.98
CA ARG A 737 -12.40 -4.42 -20.60
C ARG A 737 -11.31 -5.33 -21.15
N VAL A 738 -10.19 -4.74 -21.55
CA VAL A 738 -9.01 -5.43 -22.07
C VAL A 738 -7.80 -4.76 -21.45
N ILE A 739 -6.92 -5.55 -20.84
CA ILE A 739 -5.65 -5.13 -20.24
C ILE A 739 -4.54 -5.87 -21.00
N SER A 740 -3.53 -5.14 -21.48
CA SER A 740 -2.28 -5.67 -22.02
C SER A 740 -1.17 -5.52 -20.96
N VAL A 741 -0.28 -6.52 -20.91
CA VAL A 741 0.85 -6.56 -19.99
C VAL A 741 2.06 -7.13 -20.72
N SER A 742 3.11 -6.33 -20.87
CA SER A 742 4.35 -6.67 -21.60
C SER A 742 5.49 -7.09 -20.65
N TYR A 743 5.13 -7.66 -19.49
CA TYR A 743 6.03 -7.95 -18.36
C TYR A 743 5.82 -9.37 -17.81
N GLY A 744 6.89 -9.97 -17.27
CA GLY A 744 6.91 -11.33 -16.70
C GLY A 744 8.14 -11.61 -15.83
N GLU A 745 8.08 -12.70 -15.06
CA GLU A 745 9.14 -13.28 -14.22
C GLU A 745 9.04 -14.82 -14.25
N ALA A 746 9.98 -15.63 -13.72
CA ALA A 746 9.82 -17.08 -13.82
C ALA A 746 8.91 -17.66 -12.72
N GLU A 747 8.22 -18.76 -13.03
CA GLU A 747 7.51 -19.58 -12.03
C GLU A 747 8.43 -20.07 -10.88
N ALA A 748 9.74 -20.03 -11.05
CA ALA A 748 10.71 -20.43 -10.04
C ALA A 748 10.95 -19.35 -8.97
N ASP A 749 10.73 -18.08 -9.30
CA ASP A 749 11.25 -16.93 -8.55
C ASP A 749 10.27 -16.53 -7.43
N VAL A 750 8.98 -16.51 -7.76
CA VAL A 750 7.88 -16.28 -6.80
C VAL A 750 7.35 -17.59 -6.18
N PRO A 751 6.91 -17.61 -4.89
CA PRO A 751 6.39 -18.82 -4.25
C PRO A 751 5.12 -19.38 -4.93
N ALA A 752 5.02 -20.70 -5.09
CA ALA A 752 3.88 -21.33 -5.76
C ALA A 752 2.50 -20.92 -5.20
N ARG A 753 2.39 -20.73 -3.88
CA ARG A 753 1.15 -20.28 -3.22
C ARG A 753 0.79 -18.82 -3.51
N TYR A 754 1.78 -17.96 -3.74
CA TYR A 754 1.60 -16.56 -4.18
C TYR A 754 1.08 -16.52 -5.62
N GLN A 755 1.66 -17.36 -6.48
CA GLN A 755 1.19 -17.52 -7.87
C GLN A 755 -0.28 -17.98 -7.92
N TYR A 756 -0.63 -19.08 -7.22
CA TYR A 756 -2.02 -19.55 -7.14
C TYR A 756 -2.97 -18.47 -6.60
N ARG A 757 -2.50 -17.66 -5.65
CA ARG A 757 -3.27 -16.57 -5.04
C ARG A 757 -3.55 -15.45 -6.03
N GLN A 758 -2.56 -14.89 -6.71
CA GLN A 758 -2.78 -13.87 -7.77
C GLN A 758 -3.65 -14.42 -8.92
N CYS A 759 -3.46 -15.69 -9.29
CA CYS A 759 -4.26 -16.34 -10.32
C CYS A 759 -5.75 -16.51 -9.93
N ASN A 760 -6.08 -16.60 -8.63
CA ASN A 760 -7.46 -16.54 -8.16
C ASN A 760 -8.08 -15.13 -8.29
N GLU A 761 -7.30 -14.06 -8.25
CA GLU A 761 -7.82 -12.70 -8.47
C GLU A 761 -8.01 -12.40 -9.96
N ILE A 762 -7.10 -12.89 -10.80
CA ILE A 762 -7.26 -12.90 -12.25
C ILE A 762 -8.54 -13.66 -12.62
N MET A 763 -8.85 -14.77 -11.94
CA MET A 763 -10.14 -15.48 -12.05
C MET A 763 -11.34 -14.59 -11.66
N LYS A 764 -11.25 -13.81 -10.56
CA LYS A 764 -12.29 -12.85 -10.17
C LYS A 764 -12.49 -11.73 -11.20
N LEU A 765 -11.42 -11.23 -11.83
CA LEU A 765 -11.49 -10.22 -12.91
C LEU A 765 -12.09 -10.83 -14.19
N VAL A 766 -11.71 -12.07 -14.51
CA VAL A 766 -12.30 -12.86 -15.62
C VAL A 766 -13.80 -13.09 -15.43
N LEU A 767 -14.26 -13.39 -14.21
CA LEU A 767 -15.69 -13.51 -13.89
C LEU A 767 -16.47 -12.19 -14.10
N GLN A 768 -15.79 -11.04 -13.96
CA GLN A 768 -16.33 -9.70 -14.21
C GLN A 768 -16.29 -9.28 -15.69
N GLY A 769 -15.71 -10.10 -16.57
CA GLY A 769 -15.69 -9.86 -18.02
C GLY A 769 -14.49 -9.05 -18.50
N HIS A 770 -13.44 -8.96 -17.69
CA HIS A 770 -12.16 -8.39 -18.11
C HIS A 770 -11.36 -9.44 -18.90
N THR A 771 -10.66 -8.97 -19.93
CA THR A 771 -9.67 -9.76 -20.67
C THR A 771 -8.29 -9.30 -20.21
N ILE A 772 -7.42 -10.23 -19.80
CA ILE A 772 -6.03 -9.91 -19.45
C ILE A 772 -5.12 -10.71 -20.38
N LEU A 773 -4.37 -9.97 -21.19
CA LEU A 773 -3.36 -10.46 -22.13
C LEU A 773 -1.99 -10.24 -21.51
N LEU A 774 -1.13 -11.26 -21.57
CA LEU A 774 0.24 -11.17 -21.08
C LEU A 774 1.20 -11.68 -22.15
N ALA A 775 2.25 -10.92 -22.44
CA ALA A 775 3.38 -11.38 -23.24
C ALA A 775 3.94 -12.70 -22.67
N SER A 776 4.33 -13.66 -23.52
CA SER A 776 4.80 -14.96 -23.01
C SER A 776 6.26 -14.96 -22.58
N GLY A 777 7.07 -13.98 -23.00
CA GLY A 777 8.52 -13.88 -22.76
C GLY A 777 9.37 -14.12 -24.02
N ASP A 778 10.66 -13.77 -23.97
CA ASP A 778 11.49 -13.61 -25.17
C ASP A 778 12.77 -14.47 -25.24
N TYR A 779 12.88 -15.48 -24.38
CA TYR A 779 14.06 -16.35 -24.26
C TYR A 779 13.77 -17.83 -24.49
N GLY A 780 12.79 -18.10 -25.35
CA GLY A 780 12.41 -19.45 -25.78
C GLY A 780 11.94 -20.33 -24.62
N VAL A 781 12.45 -21.55 -24.48
CA VAL A 781 12.12 -22.44 -23.33
C VAL A 781 12.76 -22.02 -21.99
N ALA A 782 13.33 -20.81 -21.90
CA ALA A 782 14.02 -20.28 -20.73
C ALA A 782 13.43 -18.93 -20.26
N SER A 783 13.83 -18.49 -19.07
CA SER A 783 13.65 -17.12 -18.57
C SER A 783 14.82 -16.22 -19.02
N PHE A 784 14.89 -15.00 -18.50
CA PHE A 784 15.91 -14.00 -18.83
C PHE A 784 17.36 -14.52 -18.59
N PRO A 785 18.35 -14.22 -19.46
CA PRO A 785 19.73 -14.65 -19.27
C PRO A 785 20.35 -14.07 -17.98
N SER A 786 20.84 -14.97 -17.12
CA SER A 786 21.26 -14.76 -15.72
C SER A 786 20.21 -15.11 -14.66
N ASP A 787 18.96 -15.43 -15.03
CA ASP A 787 17.90 -15.72 -14.06
C ASP A 787 17.28 -17.13 -14.20
N PRO A 788 17.46 -18.04 -13.22
CA PRO A 788 18.39 -17.98 -12.09
C PRO A 788 19.84 -18.34 -12.52
N SER A 789 20.11 -18.44 -13.83
CA SER A 789 21.37 -18.94 -14.38
C SER A 789 21.74 -18.27 -15.72
N PRO A 790 23.02 -18.34 -16.17
CA PRO A 790 23.50 -17.57 -17.32
C PRO A 790 22.80 -17.79 -18.67
N ASN A 791 21.93 -18.80 -18.79
CA ASN A 791 21.11 -19.10 -19.95
C ASN A 791 19.60 -19.19 -19.64
N GLY A 792 19.15 -18.67 -18.49
CA GLY A 792 17.72 -18.57 -18.13
C GLY A 792 17.08 -19.85 -17.59
N CYS A 793 17.87 -20.91 -17.37
CA CYS A 793 17.38 -22.28 -17.23
C CYS A 793 17.55 -22.86 -15.82
N LEU A 794 16.65 -23.78 -15.46
CA LEU A 794 16.64 -24.44 -14.16
C LEU A 794 17.65 -25.60 -14.07
N SER A 795 18.03 -25.92 -12.83
CA SER A 795 18.91 -27.04 -12.45
C SER A 795 18.18 -28.01 -11.52
N GLY A 796 18.63 -29.26 -11.48
CA GLY A 796 18.07 -30.33 -10.67
C GLY A 796 19.06 -31.48 -10.47
N ASP A 797 18.62 -32.60 -9.90
CA ASP A 797 19.49 -33.75 -9.62
C ASP A 797 20.12 -34.32 -10.90
N GLY A 798 21.41 -34.05 -11.11
CA GLY A 798 22.15 -34.44 -12.31
C GLY A 798 21.93 -33.55 -13.54
N GLN A 799 21.13 -32.48 -13.43
CA GLN A 799 20.83 -31.54 -14.51
C GLN A 799 21.32 -30.13 -14.15
N ASN A 800 22.15 -29.53 -15.01
CA ASN A 800 22.77 -28.22 -14.77
C ASN A 800 22.36 -27.23 -15.88
N HIS A 801 21.45 -26.32 -15.56
CA HIS A 801 20.89 -25.28 -16.45
C HIS A 801 20.33 -25.83 -17.77
N THR A 802 19.56 -26.92 -17.65
CA THR A 802 19.03 -27.75 -18.76
C THR A 802 17.53 -28.00 -18.66
N ILE A 803 16.90 -27.64 -17.55
CA ILE A 803 15.45 -27.75 -17.34
C ILE A 803 14.79 -26.42 -17.76
N TYR A 804 13.64 -26.51 -18.43
CA TYR A 804 12.91 -25.36 -18.97
C TYR A 804 12.28 -24.54 -17.83
N ASN A 805 12.23 -23.23 -18.02
CA ASN A 805 11.89 -22.27 -16.97
C ASN A 805 10.66 -21.42 -17.38
N PRO A 806 9.42 -21.90 -17.19
CA PRO A 806 8.20 -21.23 -17.65
C PRO A 806 7.91 -19.93 -16.91
N ASP A 807 7.27 -18.98 -17.61
CA ASP A 807 6.88 -17.66 -17.11
C ASP A 807 5.70 -17.67 -16.12
N PHE A 808 5.75 -16.77 -15.15
CA PHE A 808 4.65 -16.24 -14.37
C PHE A 808 4.56 -14.71 -14.62
N VAL A 809 3.42 -14.13 -14.96
CA VAL A 809 2.04 -14.60 -14.73
C VAL A 809 1.47 -15.44 -15.89
N SER A 810 2.20 -15.60 -17.01
CA SER A 810 1.65 -16.15 -18.27
C SER A 810 1.16 -17.60 -18.13
N SER A 811 1.77 -18.36 -17.21
CA SER A 811 1.35 -19.70 -16.79
C SER A 811 -0.03 -19.80 -16.12
N CYS A 812 -0.61 -18.72 -15.59
CA CYS A 812 -1.93 -18.75 -14.96
C CYS A 812 -3.04 -19.16 -15.96
N PRO A 813 -3.85 -20.20 -15.69
CA PRO A 813 -4.90 -20.69 -16.60
C PRO A 813 -6.10 -19.75 -16.80
N TYR A 814 -6.06 -18.54 -16.23
CA TYR A 814 -7.05 -17.47 -16.45
C TYR A 814 -6.46 -16.24 -17.18
N ILE A 815 -5.16 -16.25 -17.49
CA ILE A 815 -4.51 -15.30 -18.41
C ILE A 815 -4.65 -15.80 -19.85
N THR A 816 -4.76 -14.88 -20.80
CA THR A 816 -4.51 -15.16 -22.22
C THR A 816 -3.04 -14.90 -22.52
N SER A 817 -2.25 -15.97 -22.71
CA SER A 817 -0.80 -15.88 -22.96
C SER A 817 -0.51 -15.63 -24.44
N VAL A 818 0.35 -14.64 -24.75
CA VAL A 818 0.58 -14.15 -26.12
C VAL A 818 2.05 -14.30 -26.53
N GLY A 819 2.31 -15.22 -27.46
CA GLY A 819 3.62 -15.45 -28.07
C GLY A 819 3.91 -14.59 -29.30
N ALA A 820 5.13 -14.74 -29.81
CA ALA A 820 5.67 -13.91 -30.88
C ALA A 820 5.92 -14.68 -32.19
N THR A 821 5.59 -14.03 -33.29
CA THR A 821 5.79 -14.49 -34.67
C THR A 821 6.51 -13.42 -35.50
N GLN A 822 6.93 -13.76 -36.71
CA GLN A 822 7.61 -12.84 -37.62
C GLN A 822 7.30 -13.15 -39.09
N LEU A 823 7.45 -12.12 -39.93
CA LEU A 823 7.74 -12.27 -41.36
C LEU A 823 9.25 -12.14 -41.58
N TYR A 824 9.85 -13.09 -42.29
CA TYR A 824 11.26 -12.99 -42.69
C TYR A 824 11.46 -11.89 -43.75
N SER A 825 12.69 -11.39 -43.86
CA SER A 825 13.08 -10.30 -44.79
C SER A 825 12.83 -10.56 -46.29
N ASN A 826 12.51 -11.79 -46.68
CA ASN A 826 12.13 -12.21 -48.03
C ASN A 826 10.63 -12.58 -48.17
N GLN A 827 9.80 -12.26 -47.19
CA GLN A 827 8.35 -12.48 -47.16
C GLN A 827 7.55 -11.18 -47.26
N THR A 828 6.24 -11.33 -47.49
CA THR A 828 5.25 -10.26 -47.62
C THR A 828 4.06 -10.50 -46.68
N ILE A 829 3.16 -9.53 -46.55
CA ILE A 829 1.94 -9.66 -45.72
C ILE A 829 0.90 -10.70 -46.23
N TYR A 830 1.21 -11.43 -47.30
CA TYR A 830 0.43 -12.58 -47.80
C TYR A 830 1.12 -13.94 -47.59
N ASP A 831 2.37 -13.95 -47.16
CA ASP A 831 3.08 -15.18 -46.81
C ASP A 831 2.72 -15.62 -45.38
N ALA A 832 2.91 -16.90 -45.06
CA ALA A 832 2.71 -17.39 -43.70
C ALA A 832 3.81 -16.90 -42.76
N GLU A 833 3.41 -16.39 -41.61
CA GLU A 833 4.32 -16.05 -40.51
C GLU A 833 5.03 -17.30 -39.97
N SER A 834 6.15 -17.06 -39.28
CA SER A 834 6.97 -18.08 -38.63
C SER A 834 7.20 -17.70 -37.17
N VAL A 835 7.70 -18.61 -36.32
CA VAL A 835 8.07 -18.29 -34.93
C VAL A 835 9.07 -17.12 -34.88
N MET A 836 8.87 -16.16 -33.96
CA MET A 836 9.91 -15.17 -33.66
C MET A 836 11.12 -15.89 -33.07
N GLN A 837 12.25 -15.81 -33.78
CA GLN A 837 13.54 -16.34 -33.38
C GLN A 837 14.61 -15.55 -34.13
N ASP A 838 15.37 -14.72 -33.41
CA ASP A 838 16.37 -13.81 -33.96
C ASP A 838 17.66 -13.79 -33.11
N ASN A 839 18.74 -13.31 -33.71
CA ASN A 839 20.01 -13.05 -33.04
C ASN A 839 20.28 -11.54 -33.07
N LEU A 840 19.97 -10.87 -31.96
CA LEU A 840 19.99 -9.41 -31.87
C LEU A 840 21.35 -8.87 -31.40
N GLY A 841 22.24 -9.74 -30.92
CA GLY A 841 23.61 -9.42 -30.55
C GLY A 841 24.04 -10.08 -29.24
N ALA A 842 25.10 -9.56 -28.64
CA ALA A 842 25.66 -10.11 -27.40
C ALA A 842 24.70 -9.89 -26.21
N GLY A 843 24.27 -10.97 -25.56
CA GLY A 843 23.23 -10.98 -24.52
C GLY A 843 21.80 -11.22 -25.05
N ALA A 844 21.62 -11.31 -26.36
CA ALA A 844 20.36 -11.59 -27.04
C ALA A 844 20.59 -12.46 -28.29
N GLU A 845 21.51 -13.44 -28.21
CA GLU A 845 21.92 -14.29 -29.33
C GLU A 845 20.85 -15.30 -29.77
N LEU A 846 19.85 -15.55 -28.91
CA LEU A 846 18.74 -16.50 -29.08
C LEU A 846 17.44 -15.86 -28.55
N PHE A 847 17.08 -14.70 -29.09
CA PHE A 847 15.86 -13.98 -28.71
C PHE A 847 14.67 -14.61 -29.44
N ALA A 848 13.75 -15.24 -28.72
CA ALA A 848 12.74 -16.13 -29.30
C ALA A 848 11.45 -16.25 -28.46
N SER A 849 10.31 -16.44 -29.13
CA SER A 849 8.99 -16.58 -28.50
C SER A 849 9.00 -17.62 -27.38
N HIS A 850 8.77 -17.20 -26.14
CA HIS A 850 8.72 -18.11 -25.01
C HIS A 850 7.48 -19.00 -25.07
N GLY A 851 7.67 -20.26 -24.74
CA GLY A 851 6.61 -21.26 -24.71
C GLY A 851 7.07 -22.56 -24.09
N GLY A 852 6.11 -23.38 -23.66
CA GLY A 852 6.38 -24.60 -22.93
C GLY A 852 5.18 -25.07 -22.12
N PHE A 853 5.44 -25.58 -20.92
CA PHE A 853 4.43 -26.13 -20.02
C PHE A 853 4.74 -25.72 -18.58
N SER A 854 3.71 -25.23 -17.87
CA SER A 854 3.79 -24.78 -16.49
C SER A 854 4.29 -25.86 -15.54
N ASN A 855 5.11 -25.48 -14.55
CA ASN A 855 5.55 -26.34 -13.44
C ASN A 855 4.64 -26.20 -12.19
N ARG A 856 3.69 -25.26 -12.18
CA ARG A 856 2.66 -25.10 -11.13
C ARG A 856 1.27 -25.61 -11.54
N TYR A 857 0.74 -25.11 -12.65
CA TYR A 857 -0.65 -25.32 -13.05
C TYR A 857 -0.79 -26.53 -13.97
N GLU A 858 -1.74 -27.44 -13.70
CA GLU A 858 -2.13 -28.48 -14.66
C GLU A 858 -2.90 -27.88 -15.85
N ALA A 859 -2.89 -28.59 -16.99
CA ALA A 859 -3.61 -28.19 -18.20
C ALA A 859 -5.13 -28.03 -17.94
N PRO A 860 -5.70 -26.80 -18.09
CA PRO A 860 -7.13 -26.57 -17.87
C PRO A 860 -7.97 -27.30 -18.91
N ALA A 861 -9.22 -27.64 -18.55
CA ALA A 861 -10.08 -28.49 -19.38
C ALA A 861 -10.32 -27.95 -20.80
N TYR A 862 -10.40 -26.63 -20.97
CA TYR A 862 -10.52 -25.98 -22.29
C TYR A 862 -9.29 -26.21 -23.20
N GLN A 863 -8.09 -26.31 -22.62
CA GLN A 863 -6.83 -26.49 -23.36
C GLN A 863 -6.49 -27.97 -23.56
N LYS A 864 -6.94 -28.84 -22.66
CA LYS A 864 -6.51 -30.24 -22.57
C LYS A 864 -6.61 -31.03 -23.86
N SER A 865 -7.70 -30.88 -24.62
CA SER A 865 -7.86 -31.57 -25.92
C SER A 865 -6.85 -31.12 -26.99
N ALA A 866 -6.32 -29.90 -26.88
CA ALA A 866 -5.28 -29.39 -27.77
C ALA A 866 -3.90 -29.96 -27.39
N ILE A 867 -3.58 -30.00 -26.09
CA ILE A 867 -2.35 -30.62 -25.56
C ILE A 867 -2.31 -32.14 -25.83
N ASP A 868 -3.42 -32.85 -25.59
CA ASP A 868 -3.56 -34.28 -25.93
C ASP A 868 -3.37 -34.50 -27.44
N THR A 869 -3.89 -33.59 -28.28
CA THR A 869 -3.71 -33.64 -29.73
C THR A 869 -2.24 -33.44 -30.11
N TYR A 870 -1.57 -32.41 -29.55
CA TYR A 870 -0.15 -32.14 -29.74
C TYR A 870 0.70 -33.37 -29.39
N PHE A 871 0.59 -33.90 -28.17
CA PHE A 871 1.37 -35.08 -27.77
C PHE A 871 1.00 -36.36 -28.54
N SER A 872 -0.22 -36.49 -29.10
CA SER A 872 -0.60 -37.67 -29.90
C SER A 872 -0.03 -37.68 -31.33
N LYS A 873 0.38 -36.53 -31.86
CA LYS A 873 0.84 -36.35 -33.26
C LYS A 873 2.28 -35.83 -33.39
N HIS A 874 2.70 -35.01 -32.43
CA HIS A 874 3.86 -34.13 -32.45
C HIS A 874 4.63 -34.19 -31.12
N ASP A 875 4.66 -35.34 -30.45
CA ASP A 875 5.50 -35.56 -29.27
C ASP A 875 6.95 -35.17 -29.59
N PRO A 876 7.57 -34.20 -28.88
CA PRO A 876 8.91 -33.73 -29.18
C PRO A 876 9.99 -34.77 -28.86
N GLY A 877 9.66 -35.91 -28.21
CA GLY A 877 10.61 -36.94 -27.82
C GLY A 877 11.55 -36.54 -26.69
N LEU A 878 11.42 -35.31 -26.19
CA LEU A 878 12.18 -34.76 -25.07
C LEU A 878 11.87 -35.50 -23.76
N PRO A 879 12.88 -35.77 -22.90
CA PRO A 879 12.67 -36.25 -21.54
C PRO A 879 11.75 -35.32 -20.74
N TYR A 880 10.83 -35.89 -19.96
CA TYR A 880 9.84 -35.13 -19.21
C TYR A 880 9.63 -35.65 -17.79
N TYR A 881 9.08 -34.80 -16.93
CA TYR A 881 8.54 -35.17 -15.63
C TYR A 881 7.04 -34.84 -15.55
N VAL A 882 6.43 -35.22 -14.42
CA VAL A 882 5.08 -34.82 -14.01
C VAL A 882 5.25 -34.13 -12.67
N ALA A 883 5.00 -32.82 -12.61
CA ALA A 883 5.14 -32.07 -11.38
C ALA A 883 4.10 -32.53 -10.35
N GLY A 884 4.52 -32.68 -9.09
CA GLY A 884 3.60 -32.81 -7.96
C GLY A 884 3.06 -31.42 -7.53
N PRO A 885 2.01 -31.36 -6.68
CA PRO A 885 1.28 -30.11 -6.38
C PRO A 885 2.11 -28.92 -5.85
N ASN A 886 3.31 -29.19 -5.34
CA ASN A 886 4.23 -28.19 -4.78
C ASN A 886 5.47 -27.94 -5.69
N GLY A 887 5.55 -28.56 -6.87
CA GLY A 887 6.71 -28.45 -7.78
C GLY A 887 8.02 -29.08 -7.28
N THR A 888 8.02 -29.79 -6.15
CA THR A 888 9.24 -30.29 -5.47
C THR A 888 9.99 -31.41 -6.19
N ASN A 889 9.60 -31.74 -7.42
CA ASN A 889 10.21 -32.78 -8.27
C ASN A 889 10.43 -32.29 -9.72
N VAL A 890 10.51 -30.97 -9.93
CA VAL A 890 11.04 -30.37 -11.16
C VAL A 890 12.40 -31.00 -11.50
N GLY A 891 12.58 -31.40 -12.75
CA GLY A 891 13.79 -32.09 -13.21
C GLY A 891 13.86 -33.60 -12.92
N ALA A 892 12.84 -34.21 -12.32
CA ALA A 892 12.85 -35.63 -11.98
C ALA A 892 13.09 -36.55 -13.20
N ASN A 893 13.79 -37.66 -12.97
CA ASN A 893 14.16 -38.67 -13.98
C ASN A 893 14.99 -38.12 -15.17
N GLY A 894 15.59 -36.93 -15.06
CA GLY A 894 16.28 -36.27 -16.17
C GLY A 894 15.34 -35.61 -17.18
N GLY A 895 14.09 -35.33 -16.80
CA GLY A 895 13.13 -34.62 -17.63
C GLY A 895 13.39 -33.11 -17.67
N VAL A 896 13.14 -32.45 -18.80
CA VAL A 896 13.36 -31.01 -18.98
C VAL A 896 12.09 -30.16 -18.89
N TYR A 897 10.89 -30.75 -19.00
CA TYR A 897 9.60 -30.05 -18.89
C TYR A 897 8.54 -30.87 -18.13
N ASN A 898 7.52 -30.20 -17.60
CA ASN A 898 6.34 -30.81 -16.99
C ASN A 898 5.29 -31.21 -18.05
N ARG A 899 5.07 -32.50 -18.29
CA ARG A 899 4.19 -32.97 -19.38
C ARG A 899 2.68 -32.77 -19.12
N VAL A 900 2.26 -32.45 -17.89
CA VAL A 900 0.84 -32.21 -17.55
C VAL A 900 0.50 -30.73 -17.34
N GLY A 901 1.47 -29.84 -17.53
CA GLY A 901 1.31 -28.42 -17.25
C GLY A 901 0.34 -27.69 -18.19
N ARG A 902 -0.18 -26.54 -17.76
CA ARG A 902 -0.77 -25.50 -18.63
C ARG A 902 0.24 -25.16 -19.73
N GLY A 903 -0.15 -25.35 -20.98
CA GLY A 903 0.69 -25.08 -22.14
C GLY A 903 0.76 -23.57 -22.43
N ILE A 904 1.92 -23.08 -22.83
CA ILE A 904 2.21 -21.66 -23.06
C ILE A 904 2.80 -21.53 -24.49
N PRO A 905 2.37 -20.58 -25.33
CA PRO A 905 1.32 -19.58 -25.11
C PRO A 905 -0.09 -20.09 -25.50
N ASP A 906 -1.10 -19.22 -25.46
CA ASP A 906 -2.46 -19.50 -25.97
C ASP A 906 -2.65 -19.06 -27.42
N ILE A 907 -2.05 -17.93 -27.81
CA ILE A 907 -2.14 -17.29 -29.13
C ILE A 907 -0.82 -16.57 -29.44
N SER A 908 -0.65 -16.03 -30.65
CA SER A 908 0.52 -15.22 -31.00
C SER A 908 0.20 -14.01 -31.88
N ALA A 909 1.12 -13.06 -32.00
CA ALA A 909 1.12 -12.01 -33.04
C ALA A 909 2.56 -11.59 -33.39
N ASN A 910 2.75 -10.66 -34.32
CA ASN A 910 4.07 -10.31 -34.85
C ASN A 910 4.89 -9.58 -33.76
N GLY A 911 5.93 -10.25 -33.28
CA GLY A 911 6.88 -9.74 -32.30
C GLY A 911 8.20 -9.28 -32.88
N ALA A 912 8.32 -9.01 -34.18
CA ALA A 912 9.60 -8.71 -34.81
C ALA A 912 9.58 -7.47 -35.72
N ASN A 913 10.74 -6.84 -35.88
CA ASN A 913 11.00 -5.77 -36.85
C ASN A 913 10.09 -4.51 -36.73
N PHE A 914 9.43 -4.28 -35.59
CA PHE A 914 8.55 -3.11 -35.42
C PHE A 914 9.36 -1.81 -35.39
N ARG A 915 8.83 -0.74 -36.00
CA ARG A 915 9.50 0.56 -36.10
C ARG A 915 8.89 1.55 -35.13
N ALA A 916 9.65 1.94 -34.11
CA ALA A 916 9.24 2.89 -33.08
C ALA A 916 10.39 3.83 -32.70
N TYR A 917 10.05 4.94 -32.05
CA TYR A 917 11.01 5.95 -31.60
C TYR A 917 11.31 5.79 -30.11
N THR A 918 12.57 6.00 -29.72
CA THR A 918 12.97 6.12 -28.32
C THR A 918 14.16 7.08 -28.24
N ASN A 919 14.12 8.05 -27.32
CA ASN A 919 15.14 9.10 -27.20
C ASN A 919 15.42 9.82 -28.55
N GLY A 920 14.35 10.18 -29.26
CA GLY A 920 14.36 10.83 -30.57
C GLY A 920 14.93 9.99 -31.72
N THR A 921 15.17 8.69 -31.52
CA THR A 921 15.83 7.81 -32.49
C THR A 921 14.92 6.65 -32.89
N ASP A 922 14.80 6.43 -34.20
CA ASP A 922 13.99 5.36 -34.82
C ASP A 922 14.77 4.04 -34.85
N PHE A 923 14.21 3.00 -34.22
CA PHE A 923 14.82 1.68 -34.03
C PHE A 923 13.94 0.53 -34.53
N HIS A 924 14.55 -0.66 -34.64
CA HIS A 924 13.85 -1.94 -34.81
C HIS A 924 13.64 -2.62 -33.46
N TRP A 925 12.39 -2.93 -33.16
CA TRP A 925 11.93 -3.57 -31.93
C TRP A 925 11.50 -5.01 -32.15
N TYR A 926 11.71 -5.81 -31.12
CA TYR A 926 11.42 -7.24 -31.07
C TYR A 926 10.92 -7.59 -29.67
N GLY A 927 9.99 -8.53 -29.57
CA GLY A 927 9.48 -9.09 -28.32
C GLY A 927 8.04 -9.56 -28.40
N THR A 928 7.67 -10.47 -27.51
CA THR A 928 6.28 -10.82 -27.17
C THR A 928 5.52 -9.63 -26.60
N SER A 929 6.22 -8.67 -26.01
CA SER A 929 5.75 -7.32 -25.70
C SER A 929 5.03 -6.63 -26.87
N LEU A 930 5.51 -6.76 -28.11
CA LEU A 930 4.83 -6.18 -29.27
C LEU A 930 3.52 -6.94 -29.60
N ALA A 931 3.43 -8.22 -29.27
CA ALA A 931 2.32 -9.09 -29.64
C ALA A 931 1.09 -8.91 -28.73
N ALA A 932 1.29 -8.65 -27.44
CA ALA A 932 0.22 -8.41 -26.47
C ALA A 932 -0.68 -7.20 -26.79
N PRO A 933 -0.18 -5.96 -27.05
CA PRO A 933 -0.98 -4.79 -27.38
C PRO A 933 -1.58 -4.86 -28.79
N ILE A 934 -1.01 -5.63 -29.72
CA ILE A 934 -1.67 -5.96 -31.00
C ILE A 934 -2.98 -6.71 -30.72
N TRP A 935 -2.94 -7.75 -29.88
CA TRP A 935 -4.14 -8.46 -29.46
C TRP A 935 -5.08 -7.58 -28.63
N GLY A 936 -4.55 -6.76 -27.73
CA GLY A 936 -5.32 -5.81 -26.92
C GLY A 936 -6.12 -4.84 -27.79
N SER A 937 -5.48 -4.33 -28.84
CA SER A 937 -6.09 -3.47 -29.85
C SER A 937 -7.20 -4.19 -30.63
N ILE A 938 -6.94 -5.41 -31.10
CA ILE A 938 -7.90 -6.24 -31.84
C ILE A 938 -9.16 -6.53 -31.01
N LEU A 939 -9.00 -6.91 -29.74
CA LEU A 939 -10.14 -7.18 -28.85
C LEU A 939 -10.88 -5.89 -28.46
N THR A 940 -10.18 -4.76 -28.34
CA THR A 940 -10.80 -3.44 -28.09
C THR A 940 -11.71 -3.04 -29.25
N LEU A 941 -11.29 -3.29 -30.49
CA LEU A 941 -12.09 -3.06 -31.72
C LEU A 941 -13.25 -4.06 -31.89
N ILE A 942 -13.13 -5.29 -31.37
CA ILE A 942 -14.23 -6.27 -31.36
C ILE A 942 -15.25 -5.93 -30.26
N ASN A 943 -14.78 -5.49 -29.08
CA ASN A 943 -15.64 -4.97 -28.01
C ASN A 943 -16.37 -3.69 -28.44
N GLU A 944 -15.73 -2.83 -29.24
CA GLU A 944 -16.37 -1.67 -29.86
C GLU A 944 -17.57 -2.09 -30.74
N ALA A 945 -17.36 -3.04 -31.66
CA ALA A 945 -18.40 -3.55 -32.55
C ALA A 945 -19.53 -4.28 -31.79
N ARG A 946 -19.20 -5.04 -30.73
CA ARG A 946 -20.19 -5.65 -29.82
C ARG A 946 -21.01 -4.59 -29.08
N THR A 947 -20.35 -3.55 -28.54
CA THR A 947 -21.01 -2.42 -27.87
C THR A 947 -21.97 -1.68 -28.81
N ALA A 948 -21.57 -1.46 -30.07
CA ALA A 948 -22.39 -0.79 -31.07
C ALA A 948 -23.71 -1.50 -31.40
N VAL A 949 -23.84 -2.81 -31.11
CA VAL A 949 -25.07 -3.59 -31.22
C VAL A 949 -25.72 -3.92 -29.86
N GLY A 950 -25.22 -3.34 -28.76
CA GLY A 950 -25.76 -3.51 -27.41
C GLY A 950 -25.34 -4.79 -26.69
N LYS A 951 -24.25 -5.44 -27.12
CA LYS A 951 -23.66 -6.61 -26.45
C LYS A 951 -22.59 -6.19 -25.45
N GLY A 952 -22.31 -7.07 -24.48
CA GLY A 952 -21.22 -6.91 -23.51
C GLY A 952 -19.83 -7.14 -24.12
N PRO A 953 -18.76 -7.12 -23.31
CA PRO A 953 -17.41 -7.48 -23.76
C PRO A 953 -17.32 -8.94 -24.22
N VAL A 954 -16.16 -9.34 -24.75
CA VAL A 954 -15.80 -10.74 -25.05
C VAL A 954 -15.39 -11.55 -23.81
N GLY A 955 -14.98 -10.87 -22.73
CA GLY A 955 -14.47 -11.50 -21.51
C GLY A 955 -13.24 -12.38 -21.75
N PHE A 956 -13.05 -13.38 -20.89
CA PHE A 956 -11.96 -14.35 -21.01
C PHE A 956 -12.08 -15.18 -22.30
N ILE A 957 -11.14 -14.99 -23.23
CA ILE A 957 -11.25 -15.51 -24.60
C ILE A 957 -10.77 -16.95 -24.79
N ASN A 958 -9.92 -17.51 -23.91
CA ASN A 958 -9.32 -18.84 -24.12
C ASN A 958 -10.37 -19.93 -24.44
N PRO A 959 -11.44 -20.15 -23.65
CA PRO A 959 -12.38 -21.24 -23.91
C PRO A 959 -13.15 -21.05 -25.21
N THR A 960 -13.30 -19.80 -25.67
CA THR A 960 -13.88 -19.48 -26.98
C THR A 960 -12.91 -19.78 -28.12
N LEU A 961 -11.62 -19.43 -28.00
CA LEU A 961 -10.63 -19.65 -29.05
C LEU A 961 -10.21 -21.12 -29.19
N TYR A 962 -10.00 -21.85 -28.08
CA TYR A 962 -9.69 -23.29 -28.13
C TYR A 962 -10.82 -24.11 -28.77
N ALA A 963 -12.08 -23.67 -28.64
CA ALA A 963 -13.22 -24.25 -29.34
C ALA A 963 -13.39 -23.78 -30.80
N ASN A 964 -12.75 -22.67 -31.20
CA ASN A 964 -12.96 -22.00 -32.49
C ASN A 964 -11.65 -21.63 -33.21
N THR A 965 -10.67 -22.52 -33.22
CA THR A 965 -9.34 -22.32 -33.85
C THR A 965 -9.42 -21.94 -35.34
N TRP A 966 -10.53 -22.24 -36.01
CA TRP A 966 -10.84 -21.78 -37.37
C TRP A 966 -10.77 -20.26 -37.53
N ALA A 967 -10.94 -19.48 -36.45
CA ALA A 967 -10.89 -18.03 -36.42
C ALA A 967 -9.47 -17.43 -36.46
N LEU A 968 -8.43 -18.26 -36.45
CA LEU A 968 -7.02 -17.86 -36.39
C LEU A 968 -6.27 -18.20 -37.71
N LYS A 969 -4.95 -17.95 -37.72
CA LYS A 969 -3.98 -18.33 -38.75
C LYS A 969 -2.93 -19.24 -38.10
N ASP A 970 -2.99 -20.54 -38.43
CA ASP A 970 -2.13 -21.62 -37.90
C ASP A 970 -0.65 -21.42 -38.29
N ILE A 971 0.27 -21.54 -37.32
CA ILE A 971 1.72 -21.32 -37.52
C ILE A 971 2.43 -22.67 -37.43
N VAL A 972 3.11 -23.06 -38.51
CA VAL A 972 3.54 -24.47 -38.69
C VAL A 972 5.03 -24.62 -38.95
N ASN A 973 5.83 -23.60 -38.62
CA ASN A 973 7.29 -23.63 -38.80
C ASN A 973 8.03 -22.69 -37.83
N GLY A 974 9.17 -23.16 -37.32
CA GLY A 974 10.03 -22.46 -36.36
C GLY A 974 10.21 -23.24 -35.05
N SER A 975 10.87 -22.60 -34.08
CA SER A 975 11.27 -23.21 -32.79
C SER A 975 11.53 -22.17 -31.72
N ASN A 976 11.47 -22.58 -30.44
CA ASN A 976 11.86 -21.75 -29.30
C ASN A 976 13.07 -22.31 -28.54
N PRO A 977 14.29 -22.30 -29.14
CA PRO A 977 15.46 -22.95 -28.59
C PRO A 977 15.90 -22.37 -27.25
N GLY A 978 16.52 -23.20 -26.42
CA GLY A 978 16.95 -22.85 -25.07
C GLY A 978 17.44 -24.06 -24.28
N CYS A 979 18.07 -23.81 -23.13
CA CYS A 979 18.51 -24.85 -22.17
C CYS A 979 19.36 -25.99 -22.76
N GLY A 980 20.11 -25.73 -23.83
CA GLY A 980 20.93 -26.74 -24.52
C GLY A 980 20.14 -27.63 -25.49
N SER A 981 18.98 -27.17 -25.96
CA SER A 981 18.07 -27.89 -26.85
C SER A 981 17.44 -26.95 -27.89
N GLU A 982 16.86 -27.53 -28.95
CA GLU A 982 16.05 -26.79 -29.95
C GLU A 982 14.69 -26.30 -29.40
N GLY A 983 14.37 -26.61 -28.13
CA GLY A 983 13.09 -26.29 -27.52
C GLY A 983 11.96 -27.16 -28.09
N PHE A 984 10.80 -26.54 -28.32
CA PHE A 984 9.69 -27.11 -29.05
C PHE A 984 9.62 -26.53 -30.48
N HIS A 985 8.80 -27.14 -31.33
CA HIS A 985 8.59 -26.72 -32.72
C HIS A 985 7.14 -26.32 -32.96
N ALA A 986 6.94 -25.30 -33.81
CA ALA A 986 5.61 -24.93 -34.25
C ALA A 986 5.03 -25.97 -35.22
N VAL A 987 3.78 -26.40 -35.01
CA VAL A 987 3.17 -27.57 -35.68
C VAL A 987 1.66 -27.42 -35.87
N PRO A 988 1.05 -28.03 -36.91
CA PRO A 988 -0.36 -27.80 -37.26
C PRO A 988 -1.37 -28.03 -36.11
N GLY A 989 -1.95 -26.95 -35.60
CA GLY A 989 -2.96 -26.97 -34.54
C GLY A 989 -2.65 -26.05 -33.36
N TRP A 990 -2.39 -26.64 -32.19
CA TRP A 990 -1.84 -25.93 -31.03
C TRP A 990 -0.43 -26.43 -30.76
N ASP A 991 0.48 -25.52 -30.45
CA ASP A 991 1.84 -25.84 -30.02
C ASP A 991 2.35 -24.94 -28.88
N PRO A 992 3.31 -25.42 -28.07
CA PRO A 992 3.94 -24.67 -26.99
C PRO A 992 5.01 -23.69 -27.50
N VAL A 993 4.71 -22.95 -28.58
CA VAL A 993 5.61 -21.95 -29.19
C VAL A 993 4.82 -20.70 -29.65
N THR A 994 3.67 -20.92 -30.29
CA THR A 994 2.77 -19.92 -30.87
C THR A 994 1.31 -20.12 -30.46
N GLY A 995 1.02 -21.15 -29.68
CA GLY A 995 -0.32 -21.42 -29.16
C GLY A 995 -1.24 -21.85 -30.30
N LEU A 996 -2.39 -21.17 -30.44
CA LEU A 996 -3.35 -21.37 -31.52
C LEU A 996 -3.06 -20.52 -32.77
N GLY A 997 -1.92 -19.81 -32.81
CA GLY A 997 -1.49 -18.98 -33.94
C GLY A 997 -2.02 -17.54 -33.93
N THR A 998 -1.92 -16.88 -35.09
CA THR A 998 -2.07 -15.41 -35.22
C THR A 998 -3.49 -14.95 -35.60
N PRO A 999 -3.87 -13.69 -35.31
CA PRO A 999 -5.25 -13.26 -35.48
C PRO A 999 -5.71 -13.17 -36.95
N ASN A 1000 -6.98 -13.47 -37.17
CA ASN A 1000 -7.69 -13.10 -38.39
C ASN A 1000 -8.88 -12.22 -37.99
N TYR A 1001 -8.71 -10.88 -38.02
CA TYR A 1001 -9.70 -9.96 -37.46
C TYR A 1001 -11.13 -10.19 -38.00
N PRO A 1002 -11.38 -10.36 -39.32
CA PRO A 1002 -12.71 -10.61 -39.85
C PRO A 1002 -13.37 -11.86 -39.25
N LYS A 1003 -12.64 -12.98 -39.14
CA LYS A 1003 -13.18 -14.21 -38.54
C LYS A 1003 -13.41 -14.08 -37.03
N LEU A 1004 -12.51 -13.41 -36.32
CA LEU A 1004 -12.65 -13.14 -34.88
C LEU A 1004 -13.86 -12.26 -34.61
N LEU A 1005 -14.07 -11.22 -35.45
CA LEU A 1005 -15.26 -10.39 -35.41
C LEU A 1005 -16.52 -11.22 -35.68
N ASP A 1006 -16.56 -12.02 -36.75
CA ASP A 1006 -17.71 -12.91 -37.05
C ASP A 1006 -18.01 -13.88 -35.88
N LEU A 1007 -16.98 -14.49 -35.29
CA LEU A 1007 -17.09 -15.36 -34.11
C LEU A 1007 -17.70 -14.59 -32.93
N PHE A 1008 -17.04 -13.54 -32.43
CA PHE A 1008 -17.48 -12.82 -31.24
C PHE A 1008 -18.78 -12.02 -31.44
N MET A 1009 -19.15 -11.66 -32.67
CA MET A 1009 -20.46 -11.07 -32.98
C MET A 1009 -21.57 -12.12 -33.06
N SER A 1010 -21.25 -13.39 -33.33
CA SER A 1010 -22.23 -14.50 -33.28
C SER A 1010 -22.61 -14.92 -31.86
N LEU A 1011 -21.64 -14.91 -30.93
CA LEU A 1011 -21.84 -15.21 -29.51
C LEU A 1011 -22.73 -14.16 -28.81
N PRO A 1012 -23.48 -14.51 -27.74
CA PRO A 1012 -24.41 -13.62 -27.03
C PRO A 1012 -23.95 -12.17 -26.84
#